data_AF-W4P7Q9-F1
#
_entry.id   AF-W4P7Q9-F1
#
_cell.length_a   1.000
_cell.length_b   1.000
_cell.length_c   1.000
_cell.angle_alpha   90.00
_cell.angle_beta   90.00
_cell.angle_gamma   90.00
#
_symmetry.space_group_name_H-M   'P 1'
#
loop_
_entity.id
_entity.type
_entity.pdbx_description
1 polymer ?
#
loop_
_entity_poly.entity_id
_entity_poly.type
_entity_poly.pdbx_seq_one_letter_code
_entity_poly.pdbx_strand_id
1 'polypeptide(L)'
;MAWKVYDKTGNTVRCTLKGLEYNGTWMGACFVVCSLKSAVPVPFEIGDYVIYRGEKFEINYDPTALKKAARKTSGEAFVYDNIKFNWAGDELTRCDFLDYVRSDNRIHFTSLPKFRFFASSIQDLADRIQVNLDRIYTGAQKWTVAVHPEYVSTTNVNIDINNIKVWGALELLNSKFGANFVIRGRTITIGTAGIAVDKVFGYGRGSGLYEIQRTADTEQQIITRLRAYGSTRNMPNRYYNKQSNSSLANYLPNNMAVENLMLPDFPKITLDPYIDSKNIEALGIREASVYFDGTGDLEEIYPSMEGMTSGQLKSAGISVSLDVGDNGNLDEIAAAEQLTDDGTMDGLQNGQDIPPFTIKLKDVGFDINDYLTSETATISMKDGMCGGREFEITKCKKEGNKYVLTCNRVLDDGLKLYFPYKDYNIKAGDKFVLLNIDMPDVYIQAASQRLLAAAKEYLAKNDYVRYSYEPKVDDIFMARQHDEAVARGEASIHDTLKEGDLMLFSDEDLGINGNIIIDTLIIKEGEDIIPKYTITLREEKKVGSIEKIQNQIDSIIGGGQGIGGLNTEQVQSIVRALGKRFFLSRQGDDTAEGLITFLKGLTSEGKITSKDFIEALKGIHIGENGSGVEVLPDGTTQAVVDRLYVKVKAYFETLEIRKKTHVGGEQILSPAGMKCIRVEEHEGYYRCFFLARQDGIEIHNEFTPGTLAISKEDNINEGASSGATNRYYWRKVVAVGRDYIDLSKTHCDQDSNAPAAGMI
;
A
#
# COMPACT_ATOMS: atom_id res chain seq x y z
N MET A 1 -6.13 -29.24 13.00
CA MET A 1 -5.21 -29.79 11.97
C MET A 1 -3.89 -29.00 12.02
N ALA A 2 -3.07 -28.94 10.96
CA ALA A 2 -1.92 -28.04 10.88
C ALA A 2 -1.58 -27.72 9.41
N TRP A 3 -1.35 -26.44 9.10
CA TRP A 3 -1.13 -25.96 7.73
C TRP A 3 0.32 -25.52 7.54
N LYS A 4 0.84 -25.69 6.33
CA LYS A 4 2.19 -25.26 5.96
C LYS A 4 2.11 -23.98 5.15
N VAL A 5 2.89 -22.97 5.54
CA VAL A 5 3.18 -21.83 4.65
C VAL A 5 4.39 -22.21 3.82
N TYR A 6 4.23 -22.19 2.51
CA TYR A 6 5.30 -22.43 1.54
C TYR A 6 5.88 -21.09 1.06
N ASP A 7 7.12 -21.12 0.60
CA ASP A 7 7.68 -20.02 -0.16
C ASP A 7 6.96 -19.87 -1.52
N LYS A 8 7.08 -18.72 -2.16
CA LYS A 8 6.49 -18.46 -3.49
C LYS A 8 6.80 -19.49 -4.59
N THR A 9 7.88 -20.28 -4.47
CA THR A 9 8.20 -21.37 -5.41
C THR A 9 7.58 -22.72 -5.04
N GLY A 10 7.03 -22.87 -3.84
CA GLY A 10 6.42 -24.10 -3.32
C GLY A 10 7.40 -25.15 -2.77
N ASN A 11 8.71 -24.89 -2.82
CA ASN A 11 9.75 -25.87 -2.49
C ASN A 11 10.16 -25.88 -1.01
N THR A 12 9.96 -24.77 -0.31
CA THR A 12 10.43 -24.53 1.07
C THR A 12 9.25 -24.22 1.99
N VAL A 13 9.14 -24.93 3.11
CA VAL A 13 8.18 -24.59 4.16
C VAL A 13 8.77 -23.48 5.05
N ARG A 14 8.16 -22.29 5.03
CA ARG A 14 8.55 -21.14 5.86
C ARG A 14 8.22 -21.37 7.34
N CYS A 15 7.01 -21.87 7.60
CA CYS A 15 6.50 -22.15 8.95
C CYS A 15 5.32 -23.14 8.91
N THR A 16 4.80 -23.49 10.10
CA THR A 16 3.60 -24.32 10.25
C THR A 16 2.61 -23.63 11.18
N LEU A 17 1.40 -23.40 10.68
CA LEU A 17 0.30 -22.77 11.39
C LEU A 17 -0.47 -23.83 12.19
N LYS A 18 -0.85 -23.48 13.42
CA LYS A 18 -1.68 -24.33 14.29
C LYS A 18 -3.17 -24.02 14.21
N GLY A 19 -3.50 -22.79 13.84
CA GLY A 19 -4.86 -22.33 13.57
C GLY A 19 -4.85 -21.20 12.55
N LEU A 20 -6.01 -20.98 11.94
CA LEU A 20 -6.27 -19.93 10.95
C LEU A 20 -7.76 -19.55 10.93
N GLU A 21 -8.07 -18.46 10.26
CA GLU A 21 -9.42 -17.97 10.05
C GLU A 21 -9.65 -17.62 8.57
N TYR A 22 -10.56 -18.34 7.92
CA TYR A 22 -11.07 -17.96 6.61
C TYR A 22 -12.09 -16.83 6.74
N ASN A 23 -12.03 -15.86 5.85
CA ASN A 23 -12.99 -14.77 5.70
C ASN A 23 -13.36 -14.64 4.22
N GLY A 24 -14.59 -14.99 3.86
CA GLY A 24 -15.17 -14.85 2.53
C GLY A 24 -16.37 -13.91 2.53
N THR A 25 -16.51 -13.10 1.47
CA THR A 25 -17.65 -12.19 1.23
C THR A 25 -18.06 -12.25 -0.24
N TRP A 26 -19.34 -12.58 -0.51
CA TRP A 26 -19.86 -12.69 -1.89
C TRP A 26 -19.76 -11.36 -2.64
N MET A 27 -19.28 -11.42 -3.90
CA MET A 27 -18.92 -10.24 -4.70
C MET A 27 -18.04 -9.25 -3.91
N GLY A 28 -17.08 -9.76 -3.13
CA GLY A 28 -16.21 -8.97 -2.25
C GLY A 28 -14.89 -9.66 -1.96
N ALA A 29 -14.33 -9.39 -0.77
CA ALA A 29 -13.02 -9.91 -0.37
C ALA A 29 -13.07 -11.39 0.08
N CYS A 30 -12.00 -12.13 -0.23
CA CYS A 30 -11.78 -13.50 0.23
C CYS A 30 -10.30 -13.67 0.65
N PHE A 31 -10.06 -14.09 1.89
CA PHE A 31 -8.71 -14.19 2.46
C PHE A 31 -8.67 -15.13 3.67
N VAL A 32 -7.47 -15.58 4.03
CA VAL A 32 -7.16 -16.32 5.26
C VAL A 32 -6.28 -15.45 6.16
N VAL A 33 -6.60 -15.41 7.45
CA VAL A 33 -5.81 -14.74 8.50
C VAL A 33 -5.21 -15.80 9.43
N CYS A 34 -4.01 -15.56 9.95
CA CYS A 34 -3.48 -16.33 11.07
C CYS A 34 -2.53 -15.49 11.94
N SER A 35 -2.30 -15.93 13.18
CA SER A 35 -1.26 -15.38 14.05
C SER A 35 -0.21 -16.45 14.38
N LEU A 36 1.06 -16.08 14.34
CA LEU A 36 2.20 -16.99 14.50
C LEU A 36 3.18 -16.49 15.56
N LYS A 37 3.61 -17.40 16.44
CA LYS A 37 4.66 -17.16 17.43
C LYS A 37 5.87 -18.05 17.12
N SER A 38 7.07 -17.47 17.14
CA SER A 38 8.30 -18.15 16.74
C SER A 38 9.51 -17.76 17.60
N ALA A 39 10.41 -18.73 17.81
CA ALA A 39 11.70 -18.51 18.46
C ALA A 39 12.74 -17.84 17.54
N VAL A 40 12.47 -17.73 16.24
CA VAL A 40 13.35 -17.13 15.22
C VAL A 40 12.54 -16.24 14.27
N PRO A 41 13.15 -15.24 13.62
CA PRO A 41 12.47 -14.53 12.53
C PRO A 41 12.08 -15.53 11.44
N VAL A 42 10.82 -15.48 11.02
CA VAL A 42 10.33 -16.16 9.82
C VAL A 42 10.56 -15.20 8.64
N PRO A 43 11.32 -15.59 7.61
CA PRO A 43 11.54 -14.76 6.43
C PRO A 43 10.36 -14.94 5.47
N PHE A 44 9.25 -14.26 5.76
CA PHE A 44 8.13 -14.14 4.82
C PHE A 44 8.53 -13.22 3.65
N GLU A 45 8.02 -13.53 2.46
CA GLU A 45 8.14 -12.72 1.25
C GLU A 45 6.78 -12.64 0.53
N ILE A 46 6.57 -11.59 -0.26
CA ILE A 46 5.41 -11.49 -1.17
C ILE A 46 5.36 -12.70 -2.12
N GLY A 47 4.20 -13.32 -2.23
CA GLY A 47 3.93 -14.56 -2.97
C GLY A 47 4.10 -15.84 -2.16
N ASP A 48 4.65 -15.79 -0.93
CA ASP A 48 4.58 -16.92 0.00
C ASP A 48 3.12 -17.25 0.33
N TYR A 49 2.79 -18.52 0.50
CA TYR A 49 1.39 -18.96 0.42
C TYR A 49 1.02 -20.11 1.34
N VAL A 50 -0.28 -20.20 1.64
CA VAL A 50 -0.91 -21.35 2.29
C VAL A 50 -1.92 -21.99 1.33
N ILE A 51 -2.10 -23.30 1.42
CA ILE A 51 -3.21 -24.01 0.76
C ILE A 51 -4.29 -24.28 1.81
N TYR A 52 -5.51 -23.86 1.52
CA TYR A 52 -6.68 -24.06 2.39
C TYR A 52 -7.87 -24.49 1.53
N ARG A 53 -8.51 -25.61 1.88
CA ARG A 53 -9.66 -26.20 1.17
C ARG A 53 -9.49 -26.28 -0.36
N GLY A 54 -8.29 -26.70 -0.79
CA GLY A 54 -7.92 -26.84 -2.21
C GLY A 54 -7.48 -25.55 -2.92
N GLU A 55 -7.77 -24.37 -2.37
CA GLU A 55 -7.35 -23.08 -2.96
C GLU A 55 -6.01 -22.57 -2.37
N LYS A 56 -5.33 -21.72 -3.15
CA LYS A 56 -4.07 -21.05 -2.79
C LYS A 56 -4.34 -19.62 -2.33
N PHE A 57 -3.81 -19.25 -1.16
CA PHE A 57 -3.88 -17.90 -0.60
C PHE A 57 -2.47 -17.35 -0.39
N GLU A 58 -2.19 -16.14 -0.87
CA GLU A 58 -0.83 -15.57 -0.98
C GLU A 58 -0.65 -14.28 -0.16
N ILE A 59 0.54 -14.08 0.39
CA ILE A 59 0.96 -12.84 1.04
C ILE A 59 1.19 -11.77 -0.04
N ASN A 60 0.41 -10.69 -0.01
CA ASN A 60 0.59 -9.52 -0.88
C ASN A 60 1.36 -8.35 -0.23
N TYR A 61 1.56 -8.39 1.09
CA TYR A 61 2.20 -7.33 1.89
C TYR A 61 3.07 -7.94 2.99
N ASP A 62 4.24 -7.35 3.28
CA ASP A 62 5.18 -7.89 4.27
C ASP A 62 4.55 -7.94 5.69
N PRO A 63 4.48 -9.11 6.36
CA PRO A 63 3.81 -9.23 7.65
C PRO A 63 4.55 -8.51 8.80
N THR A 64 3.80 -7.75 9.60
CA THR A 64 4.31 -7.04 10.79
C THR A 64 4.98 -7.99 11.78
N ALA A 65 6.26 -7.75 12.08
CA ALA A 65 7.10 -8.63 12.91
C ALA A 65 7.39 -8.01 14.30
N LEU A 66 6.61 -8.38 15.32
CA LEU A 66 6.82 -7.93 16.69
C LEU A 66 7.89 -8.77 17.40
N LYS A 67 9.11 -8.23 17.51
CA LYS A 67 10.21 -8.85 18.27
C LYS A 67 10.05 -8.60 19.78
N LYS A 68 9.63 -9.62 20.53
CA LYS A 68 9.51 -9.58 22.00
C LYS A 68 10.78 -10.02 22.74
N ALA A 69 11.67 -10.79 22.12
CA ALA A 69 12.91 -11.27 22.76
C ALA A 69 14.09 -11.44 21.78
N ALA A 70 15.20 -12.00 22.26
CA ALA A 70 16.33 -12.37 21.43
C ALA A 70 16.09 -13.73 20.73
N ARG A 71 16.82 -13.98 19.63
CA ARG A 71 16.68 -15.22 18.84
C ARG A 71 16.95 -16.45 19.71
N LYS A 72 16.01 -17.40 19.72
CA LYS A 72 15.99 -18.63 20.52
C LYS A 72 15.91 -18.46 22.06
N THR A 73 15.66 -17.27 22.61
CA THR A 73 15.52 -17.11 24.08
C THR A 73 14.08 -17.26 24.60
N SER A 74 13.09 -17.36 23.71
CA SER A 74 11.69 -17.67 24.03
C SER A 74 11.04 -18.32 22.80
N GLY A 75 10.01 -19.15 23.02
CA GLY A 75 9.14 -19.63 21.93
C GLY A 75 8.34 -18.51 21.25
N GLU A 76 8.15 -17.38 21.94
CA GLU A 76 7.45 -16.19 21.46
C GLU A 76 8.40 -15.00 21.20
N ALA A 77 9.67 -15.28 20.89
CA ALA A 77 10.67 -14.22 20.66
C ALA A 77 10.31 -13.27 19.51
N PHE A 78 9.59 -13.79 18.52
CA PHE A 78 8.98 -13.07 17.41
C PHE A 78 7.50 -13.47 17.36
N VAL A 79 6.63 -12.47 17.22
CA VAL A 79 5.18 -12.64 17.07
C VAL A 79 4.74 -11.90 15.81
N TYR A 80 3.89 -12.54 15.04
CA TYR A 80 3.32 -12.05 13.80
C TYR A 80 1.81 -12.21 13.95
N ASP A 81 1.12 -11.13 14.31
CA ASP A 81 -0.33 -11.14 14.51
C ASP A 81 -1.02 -10.68 13.22
N ASN A 82 -2.17 -11.29 12.89
CA ASN A 82 -3.00 -10.95 11.72
C ASN A 82 -2.28 -11.04 10.36
N ILE A 83 -1.45 -12.06 10.14
CA ILE A 83 -0.86 -12.36 8.81
C ILE A 83 -2.00 -12.66 7.83
N LYS A 84 -2.17 -11.82 6.80
CA LYS A 84 -3.23 -11.95 5.79
C LYS A 84 -2.70 -12.57 4.50
N PHE A 85 -3.32 -13.67 4.08
CA PHE A 85 -3.12 -14.35 2.81
C PHE A 85 -4.37 -14.12 1.95
N ASN A 86 -4.26 -13.41 0.83
CA ASN A 86 -5.40 -13.12 -0.04
C ASN A 86 -5.56 -14.22 -1.11
N TRP A 87 -6.79 -14.49 -1.55
CA TRP A 87 -7.05 -15.32 -2.72
C TRP A 87 -6.54 -14.68 -4.03
N ALA A 88 -6.57 -15.45 -5.12
CA ALA A 88 -6.19 -14.97 -6.46
C ALA A 88 -6.97 -13.73 -6.92
N GLY A 89 -8.25 -13.57 -6.55
CA GLY A 89 -9.12 -12.46 -7.00
C GLY A 89 -8.64 -11.06 -6.61
N ASP A 90 -7.71 -10.94 -5.68
CA ASP A 90 -6.97 -9.69 -5.39
C ASP A 90 -6.30 -9.10 -6.65
N GLU A 91 -5.82 -9.95 -7.58
CA GLU A 91 -5.26 -9.54 -8.88
C GLU A 91 -6.19 -8.65 -9.71
N LEU A 92 -7.51 -8.85 -9.59
CA LEU A 92 -8.51 -8.09 -10.33
C LEU A 92 -8.55 -6.61 -9.90
N THR A 93 -8.11 -6.31 -8.67
CA THR A 93 -7.92 -4.95 -8.17
C THR A 93 -6.62 -4.30 -8.66
N ARG A 94 -5.66 -5.11 -9.11
CA ARG A 94 -4.33 -4.64 -9.57
C ARG A 94 -4.31 -4.43 -11.08
N CYS A 95 -4.98 -5.29 -11.85
CA CYS A 95 -5.10 -5.19 -13.31
C CYS A 95 -5.95 -3.98 -13.75
N ASP A 96 -5.38 -3.09 -14.57
CA ASP A 96 -6.13 -2.02 -15.25
C ASP A 96 -7.09 -2.58 -16.32
N PHE A 97 -8.27 -1.98 -16.42
CA PHE A 97 -9.22 -2.24 -17.51
C PHE A 97 -9.02 -1.19 -18.62
N LEU A 98 -8.28 -1.57 -19.65
CA LEU A 98 -7.89 -0.74 -20.79
C LEU A 98 -8.74 -1.06 -22.02
N ASP A 99 -8.77 -0.16 -22.99
CA ASP A 99 -9.44 -0.37 -24.28
C ASP A 99 -8.70 -1.40 -25.15
N TYR A 100 -8.93 -2.68 -24.86
CA TYR A 100 -8.54 -3.81 -25.69
C TYR A 100 -9.77 -4.62 -26.08
N VAL A 101 -9.70 -5.30 -27.22
CA VAL A 101 -10.72 -6.22 -27.75
C VAL A 101 -10.08 -7.54 -28.17
N ARG A 102 -10.89 -8.57 -28.41
CA ARG A 102 -10.39 -9.83 -28.98
C ARG A 102 -9.82 -9.60 -30.39
N SER A 103 -8.83 -10.42 -30.76
CA SER A 103 -8.31 -10.44 -32.13
C SER A 103 -9.45 -10.76 -33.13
N ASP A 104 -9.24 -10.36 -34.39
CA ASP A 104 -10.12 -10.69 -35.53
C ASP A 104 -11.54 -10.08 -35.51
N ASN A 105 -11.97 -9.47 -34.39
CA ASN A 105 -13.27 -8.76 -34.27
C ASN A 105 -13.41 -7.50 -35.16
N ARG A 106 -12.37 -7.09 -35.90
CA ARG A 106 -12.29 -5.89 -36.77
C ARG A 106 -12.50 -4.53 -36.09
N ILE A 107 -12.75 -4.49 -34.79
CA ILE A 107 -12.91 -3.26 -34.01
C ILE A 107 -11.53 -2.64 -33.74
N HIS A 108 -11.31 -1.40 -34.18
CA HIS A 108 -10.16 -0.60 -33.75
C HIS A 108 -10.24 -0.27 -32.25
N PHE A 109 -9.11 -0.33 -31.56
CA PHE A 109 -8.99 -0.09 -30.12
C PHE A 109 -7.80 0.81 -29.80
N THR A 110 -7.89 1.56 -28.70
CA THR A 110 -6.94 2.63 -28.35
C THR A 110 -5.91 2.25 -27.30
N SER A 111 -6.09 1.13 -26.59
CA SER A 111 -5.31 0.74 -25.39
C SER A 111 -5.36 1.73 -24.23
N LEU A 112 -6.21 2.77 -24.27
CA LEU A 112 -6.27 3.81 -23.26
C LEU A 112 -7.06 3.38 -22.00
N PRO A 113 -6.75 3.94 -20.82
CA PRO A 113 -7.52 3.72 -19.59
C PRO A 113 -8.83 4.53 -19.53
N LYS A 114 -9.05 5.46 -20.48
CA LYS A 114 -10.28 6.22 -20.61
C LYS A 114 -10.81 6.05 -22.03
N PHE A 115 -11.99 5.45 -22.15
CA PHE A 115 -12.60 5.09 -23.43
C PHE A 115 -14.11 4.92 -23.28
N ARG A 116 -14.79 4.79 -24.42
CA ARG A 116 -16.21 4.44 -24.51
C ARG A 116 -16.36 3.27 -25.44
N PHE A 117 -17.25 2.34 -25.13
CA PHE A 117 -17.63 1.29 -26.07
C PHE A 117 -19.09 0.90 -25.91
N PHE A 118 -19.64 0.40 -27.01
CA PHE A 118 -20.96 -0.21 -27.04
C PHE A 118 -20.86 -1.71 -26.73
N ALA A 119 -21.72 -2.20 -25.85
CA ALA A 119 -21.95 -3.61 -25.59
C ALA A 119 -23.35 -4.00 -26.11
N SER A 120 -23.41 -4.93 -27.06
CA SER A 120 -24.66 -5.53 -27.56
C SER A 120 -25.22 -6.58 -26.59
N SER A 121 -24.35 -7.16 -25.76
CA SER A 121 -24.69 -8.11 -24.72
C SER A 121 -23.66 -8.06 -23.60
N ILE A 122 -23.97 -8.72 -22.48
CA ILE A 122 -23.02 -8.90 -21.36
C ILE A 122 -21.74 -9.63 -21.79
N GLN A 123 -21.78 -10.42 -22.88
CA GLN A 123 -20.62 -11.12 -23.43
C GLN A 123 -19.55 -10.17 -23.96
N ASP A 124 -19.92 -8.98 -24.47
CA ASP A 124 -18.95 -8.00 -24.98
C ASP A 124 -18.09 -7.41 -23.85
N LEU A 125 -18.70 -7.16 -22.68
CA LEU A 125 -17.98 -6.75 -21.48
C LEU A 125 -17.15 -7.92 -20.92
N ALA A 126 -17.70 -9.13 -20.85
CA ALA A 126 -16.98 -10.33 -20.42
C ALA A 126 -15.75 -10.63 -21.30
N ASP A 127 -15.86 -10.45 -22.62
CA ASP A 127 -14.77 -10.62 -23.58
C ASP A 127 -13.66 -9.57 -23.40
N ARG A 128 -14.02 -8.31 -23.20
CA ARG A 128 -13.05 -7.24 -22.87
C ARG A 128 -12.36 -7.46 -21.53
N ILE A 129 -13.07 -8.04 -20.54
CA ILE A 129 -12.48 -8.45 -19.25
C ILE A 129 -11.50 -9.60 -19.45
N GLN A 130 -11.87 -10.65 -20.20
CA GLN A 130 -10.99 -11.78 -20.52
C GLN A 130 -9.70 -11.31 -21.22
N VAL A 131 -9.79 -10.40 -22.19
CA VAL A 131 -8.62 -9.86 -22.91
C VAL A 131 -7.73 -9.01 -22.00
N ASN A 132 -8.31 -8.19 -21.13
CA ASN A 132 -7.53 -7.42 -20.16
C ASN A 132 -6.81 -8.30 -19.13
N LEU A 133 -7.39 -9.46 -18.77
CA LEU A 133 -6.73 -10.45 -17.91
C LEU A 133 -5.65 -11.23 -18.67
N ASP A 134 -5.94 -11.70 -19.89
CA ASP A 134 -4.97 -12.41 -20.74
C ASP A 134 -3.71 -11.58 -21.06
N ARG A 135 -3.82 -10.24 -21.05
CA ARG A 135 -2.71 -9.28 -21.18
C ARG A 135 -1.63 -9.42 -20.09
N ILE A 136 -2.00 -9.89 -18.89
CA ILE A 136 -1.10 -9.98 -17.72
C ILE A 136 -0.93 -11.45 -17.28
N TYR A 137 -2.03 -12.20 -17.27
CA TYR A 137 -2.14 -13.50 -16.63
C TYR A 137 -2.24 -14.61 -17.69
N THR A 138 -1.13 -15.34 -17.90
CA THR A 138 -0.99 -16.32 -18.97
C THR A 138 -0.53 -17.69 -18.43
N GLY A 139 -0.62 -18.72 -19.28
CA GLY A 139 -0.22 -20.08 -18.93
C GLY A 139 -0.94 -20.60 -17.68
N ALA A 140 -0.18 -21.11 -16.71
CA ALA A 140 -0.72 -21.63 -15.44
C ALA A 140 -1.37 -20.56 -14.53
N GLN A 141 -1.21 -19.27 -14.82
CA GLN A 141 -1.91 -18.19 -14.11
C GLN A 141 -3.10 -17.62 -14.90
N LYS A 142 -3.44 -18.17 -16.08
CA LYS A 142 -4.54 -17.65 -16.90
C LYS A 142 -5.87 -17.64 -16.13
N TRP A 143 -6.59 -16.52 -16.25
CA TRP A 143 -7.98 -16.38 -15.83
C TRP A 143 -8.95 -16.89 -16.89
N THR A 144 -10.12 -17.37 -16.46
CA THR A 144 -11.23 -17.75 -17.33
C THR A 144 -12.47 -16.94 -16.96
N VAL A 145 -13.11 -16.31 -17.94
CA VAL A 145 -14.37 -15.57 -17.79
C VAL A 145 -15.46 -16.30 -18.57
N ALA A 146 -16.55 -16.67 -17.89
CA ALA A 146 -17.70 -17.35 -18.48
C ALA A 146 -19.01 -16.62 -18.16
N VAL A 147 -19.92 -16.56 -19.12
CA VAL A 147 -21.29 -16.06 -18.95
C VAL A 147 -22.23 -17.27 -18.90
N HIS A 148 -23.16 -17.30 -17.94
CA HIS A 148 -24.18 -18.32 -17.85
C HIS A 148 -25.17 -18.20 -19.02
N PRO A 149 -25.57 -19.30 -19.71
CA PRO A 149 -26.37 -19.23 -20.93
C PRO A 149 -27.67 -18.42 -20.83
N GLU A 150 -28.30 -18.41 -19.65
CA GLU A 150 -29.55 -17.67 -19.38
C GLU A 150 -29.38 -16.15 -19.38
N TYR A 151 -28.15 -15.64 -19.16
CA TYR A 151 -27.83 -14.20 -19.13
C TYR A 151 -27.25 -13.69 -20.46
N VAL A 152 -27.21 -14.52 -21.51
CA VAL A 152 -26.71 -14.13 -22.85
C VAL A 152 -27.73 -13.27 -23.63
N SER A 153 -28.86 -12.90 -23.02
CA SER A 153 -29.88 -12.00 -23.58
C SER A 153 -29.32 -10.62 -23.95
N THR A 154 -29.85 -10.03 -25.02
CA THR A 154 -29.45 -8.72 -25.55
C THR A 154 -29.92 -7.56 -24.66
N THR A 155 -29.01 -7.00 -23.89
CA THR A 155 -29.16 -5.68 -23.27
C THR A 155 -28.11 -4.76 -23.89
N ASN A 156 -28.54 -3.90 -24.82
CA ASN A 156 -27.68 -2.92 -25.50
C ASN A 156 -27.29 -1.81 -24.50
N VAL A 157 -26.00 -1.70 -24.14
CA VAL A 157 -25.50 -0.70 -23.18
C VAL A 157 -24.28 0.03 -23.73
N ASN A 158 -24.32 1.36 -23.72
CA ASN A 158 -23.12 2.19 -23.90
C ASN A 158 -22.38 2.32 -22.55
N ILE A 159 -21.09 1.96 -22.55
CA ILE A 159 -20.26 1.88 -21.34
C ILE A 159 -19.15 2.94 -21.39
N ASP A 160 -19.23 3.89 -20.47
CA ASP A 160 -18.20 4.88 -20.16
C ASP A 160 -17.15 4.30 -19.22
N ILE A 161 -15.88 4.27 -19.63
CA ILE A 161 -14.74 3.86 -18.81
C ILE A 161 -13.83 5.04 -18.54
N ASN A 162 -13.53 5.29 -17.26
CA ASN A 162 -12.64 6.36 -16.82
C ASN A 162 -11.69 5.85 -15.72
N ASN A 163 -10.60 5.21 -16.15
CA ASN A 163 -9.47 4.76 -15.33
C ASN A 163 -9.85 3.79 -14.19
N ILE A 164 -10.50 2.68 -14.55
CA ILE A 164 -10.93 1.64 -13.59
C ILE A 164 -10.05 0.37 -13.67
N LYS A 165 -10.10 -0.43 -12.61
CA LYS A 165 -9.51 -1.77 -12.54
C LYS A 165 -10.48 -2.83 -13.07
N VAL A 166 -9.99 -4.03 -13.38
CA VAL A 166 -10.84 -5.16 -13.82
C VAL A 166 -11.92 -5.48 -12.80
N TRP A 167 -11.65 -5.34 -11.51
CA TRP A 167 -12.68 -5.46 -10.47
C TRP A 167 -13.84 -4.46 -10.67
N GLY A 168 -13.54 -3.19 -10.97
CA GLY A 168 -14.56 -2.19 -11.30
C GLY A 168 -15.32 -2.51 -12.59
N ALA A 169 -14.70 -3.24 -13.53
CA ALA A 169 -15.41 -3.75 -14.71
C ALA A 169 -16.37 -4.90 -14.38
N LEU A 170 -16.18 -5.63 -13.27
CA LEU A 170 -17.17 -6.59 -12.75
C LEU A 170 -18.33 -5.89 -12.03
N GLU A 171 -18.08 -4.76 -11.36
CA GLU A 171 -19.13 -3.92 -10.76
C GLU A 171 -20.12 -3.37 -11.83
N LEU A 172 -19.66 -3.20 -13.07
CA LEU A 172 -20.52 -2.88 -14.22
C LEU A 172 -21.47 -4.03 -14.63
N LEU A 173 -21.17 -5.29 -14.33
CA LEU A 173 -22.07 -6.42 -14.64
C LEU A 173 -23.36 -6.33 -13.80
N ASN A 174 -23.22 -6.10 -12.50
CA ASN A 174 -24.35 -5.91 -11.59
C ASN A 174 -25.07 -4.58 -11.88
N SER A 175 -24.33 -3.47 -12.02
CA SER A 175 -24.92 -2.12 -12.17
C SER A 175 -25.43 -1.75 -13.57
N LYS A 176 -25.07 -2.49 -14.63
CA LYS A 176 -25.59 -2.25 -16.00
C LYS A 176 -26.40 -3.40 -16.60
N PHE A 177 -26.22 -4.64 -16.12
CA PHE A 177 -26.91 -5.81 -16.65
C PHE A 177 -27.72 -6.58 -15.58
N GLY A 178 -27.73 -6.12 -14.32
CA GLY A 178 -28.39 -6.83 -13.21
C GLY A 178 -27.74 -8.18 -12.88
N ALA A 179 -26.57 -8.47 -13.42
CA ALA A 179 -25.95 -9.78 -13.38
C ALA A 179 -24.93 -9.88 -12.25
N ASN A 180 -25.21 -10.77 -11.29
CA ASN A 180 -24.27 -11.14 -10.24
C ASN A 180 -23.15 -12.04 -10.80
N PHE A 181 -22.03 -12.11 -10.09
CA PHE A 181 -20.92 -12.99 -10.44
C PHE A 181 -20.39 -13.77 -9.24
N VAL A 182 -19.80 -14.93 -9.52
CA VAL A 182 -19.14 -15.80 -8.54
C VAL A 182 -17.74 -16.10 -9.07
N ILE A 183 -16.76 -16.17 -8.16
CA ILE A 183 -15.37 -16.48 -8.49
C ILE A 183 -14.93 -17.70 -7.69
N ARG A 184 -14.26 -18.63 -8.35
CA ARG A 184 -13.67 -19.86 -7.78
C ARG A 184 -12.27 -20.05 -8.37
N GLY A 185 -11.24 -20.02 -7.53
CA GLY A 185 -9.85 -19.95 -8.00
C GLY A 185 -9.60 -18.81 -8.99
N ARG A 186 -9.22 -19.15 -10.24
CA ARG A 186 -9.02 -18.22 -11.37
C ARG A 186 -10.18 -18.21 -12.40
N THR A 187 -11.36 -18.68 -12.02
CA THR A 187 -12.57 -18.68 -12.88
C THR A 187 -13.59 -17.68 -12.36
N ILE A 188 -14.06 -16.80 -13.24
CA ILE A 188 -15.14 -15.84 -13.01
C ILE A 188 -16.37 -16.32 -13.79
N THR A 189 -17.47 -16.60 -13.10
CA THR A 189 -18.74 -16.99 -13.69
C THR A 189 -19.77 -15.89 -13.48
N ILE A 190 -20.32 -15.36 -14.57
CA ILE A 190 -21.24 -14.22 -14.63
C ILE A 190 -22.66 -14.75 -14.87
N GLY A 191 -23.66 -14.19 -14.18
CA GLY A 191 -25.05 -14.61 -14.33
C GLY A 191 -25.38 -15.90 -13.56
N THR A 192 -24.84 -16.05 -12.35
CA THR A 192 -25.12 -17.23 -11.50
C THR A 192 -25.32 -16.86 -10.04
N ALA A 193 -26.18 -17.61 -9.35
CA ALA A 193 -26.38 -17.56 -7.90
C ALA A 193 -25.46 -18.54 -7.15
N GLY A 194 -24.43 -19.08 -7.81
CA GLY A 194 -23.53 -20.11 -7.27
C GLY A 194 -24.13 -21.51 -7.30
N ILE A 195 -23.56 -22.41 -6.49
CA ILE A 195 -23.99 -23.81 -6.42
C ILE A 195 -24.93 -23.96 -5.20
N ALA A 196 -25.97 -24.80 -5.31
CA ALA A 196 -26.76 -25.18 -4.15
C ALA A 196 -25.96 -26.15 -3.26
N VAL A 197 -25.83 -25.83 -1.97
CA VAL A 197 -25.23 -26.74 -0.99
C VAL A 197 -26.12 -27.98 -0.91
N ASP A 198 -25.53 -29.18 -1.07
CA ASP A 198 -26.24 -30.47 -1.18
C ASP A 198 -26.77 -31.00 0.18
N LYS A 199 -27.43 -30.11 0.93
CA LYS A 199 -28.14 -30.40 2.17
C LYS A 199 -29.15 -29.30 2.49
N VAL A 200 -30.39 -29.69 2.74
CA VAL A 200 -31.35 -28.82 3.43
C VAL A 200 -30.99 -28.79 4.91
N PHE A 201 -30.67 -27.60 5.42
CA PHE A 201 -30.46 -27.33 6.84
C PHE A 201 -31.79 -26.98 7.51
N GLY A 202 -31.87 -27.21 8.82
CA GLY A 202 -33.03 -26.83 9.64
C GLY A 202 -32.68 -26.80 11.12
N TYR A 203 -33.59 -26.27 11.93
CA TYR A 203 -33.42 -26.25 13.38
C TYR A 203 -33.45 -27.66 13.98
N GLY A 204 -32.61 -27.90 14.98
CA GLY A 204 -32.71 -29.05 15.88
C GLY A 204 -31.72 -30.20 15.61
N ARG A 205 -31.79 -31.22 16.47
CA ARG A 205 -30.77 -32.27 16.59
C ARG A 205 -30.64 -33.12 15.32
N GLY A 206 -29.53 -32.92 14.59
CA GLY A 206 -29.22 -33.63 13.35
C GLY A 206 -29.78 -32.97 12.09
N SER A 207 -30.49 -31.84 12.23
CA SER A 207 -30.96 -30.99 11.13
C SER A 207 -29.90 -29.98 10.66
N GLY A 208 -28.79 -29.85 11.41
CA GLY A 208 -27.61 -29.10 11.01
C GLY A 208 -27.50 -27.67 11.56
N LEU A 209 -28.51 -27.14 12.27
CA LEU A 209 -28.48 -25.81 12.89
C LEU A 209 -28.84 -25.87 14.39
N TYR A 210 -28.07 -25.16 15.20
CA TYR A 210 -28.38 -24.89 16.62
C TYR A 210 -29.41 -23.77 16.80
N GLU A 211 -29.45 -22.80 15.89
CA GLU A 211 -30.26 -21.59 15.99
C GLU A 211 -30.43 -20.95 14.61
N ILE A 212 -31.55 -20.25 14.37
CA ILE A 212 -31.76 -19.40 13.21
C ILE A 212 -32.26 -18.05 13.72
N GLN A 213 -31.46 -17.00 13.55
CA GLN A 213 -31.94 -15.63 13.78
C GLN A 213 -32.41 -15.04 12.45
N ARG A 214 -33.67 -14.57 12.41
CA ARG A 214 -34.21 -13.73 11.32
C ARG A 214 -34.27 -12.28 11.81
N THR A 215 -33.52 -11.39 11.15
CA THR A 215 -33.50 -9.96 11.44
C THR A 215 -34.19 -9.21 10.30
N ALA A 216 -35.15 -8.33 10.61
CA ALA A 216 -35.75 -7.44 9.63
C ALA A 216 -34.81 -6.27 9.31
N ASP A 217 -34.77 -5.83 8.06
CA ASP A 217 -34.06 -4.60 7.69
C ASP A 217 -34.75 -3.38 8.31
N THR A 218 -34.13 -2.79 9.34
CA THR A 218 -34.65 -1.60 10.04
C THR A 218 -34.38 -0.29 9.32
N GLU A 219 -33.53 -0.28 8.30
CA GLU A 219 -33.27 0.89 7.45
C GLU A 219 -34.18 0.90 6.21
N GLN A 220 -34.80 -0.23 5.86
CA GLN A 220 -35.75 -0.32 4.77
C GLN A 220 -37.01 0.55 5.01
N GLN A 221 -37.17 1.58 4.19
CA GLN A 221 -38.47 2.23 4.01
C GLN A 221 -39.42 1.28 3.26
N ILE A 222 -40.35 0.66 3.97
CA ILE A 222 -41.46 -0.11 3.38
C ILE A 222 -42.45 0.87 2.74
N ILE A 223 -42.76 0.68 1.45
CA ILE A 223 -43.60 1.57 0.64
C ILE A 223 -44.85 0.82 0.19
N THR A 224 -46.03 1.39 0.38
CA THR A 224 -47.28 0.82 -0.17
C THR A 224 -48.07 1.81 -1.03
N ARG A 225 -47.68 3.10 -1.04
CA ARG A 225 -48.14 4.12 -1.98
C ARG A 225 -46.94 4.89 -2.52
N LEU A 226 -46.76 4.89 -3.84
CA LEU A 226 -45.61 5.50 -4.50
C LEU A 226 -46.03 6.63 -5.44
N ARG A 227 -45.46 7.82 -5.25
CA ARG A 227 -45.41 8.89 -6.27
C ARG A 227 -44.10 8.74 -7.04
N ALA A 228 -44.16 8.83 -8.35
CA ALA A 228 -42.99 8.69 -9.22
C ALA A 228 -42.89 9.85 -10.19
N TYR A 229 -41.68 10.41 -10.30
CA TYR A 229 -41.34 11.54 -11.15
C TYR A 229 -40.18 11.12 -12.05
N GLY A 230 -40.24 11.43 -13.34
CA GLY A 230 -39.10 11.31 -14.24
C GLY A 230 -38.25 12.57 -14.24
N SER A 231 -37.22 12.58 -15.10
CA SER A 231 -36.37 13.75 -15.29
C SER A 231 -37.13 14.96 -15.86
N THR A 232 -36.52 16.14 -15.75
CA THR A 232 -36.89 17.35 -16.51
C THR A 232 -36.25 17.37 -17.91
N ARG A 233 -35.27 16.48 -18.15
CA ARG A 233 -34.59 16.32 -19.46
C ARG A 233 -35.62 16.13 -20.57
N ASN A 234 -35.41 16.82 -21.69
CA ASN A 234 -36.27 16.82 -22.88
C ASN A 234 -37.75 17.25 -22.65
N MET A 235 -38.14 17.71 -21.46
CA MET A 235 -39.51 18.22 -21.23
C MET A 235 -39.67 19.63 -21.84
N PRO A 236 -40.68 19.87 -22.71
CA PRO A 236 -40.92 21.20 -23.26
C PRO A 236 -41.23 22.23 -22.17
N ASN A 237 -40.70 23.45 -22.31
CA ASN A 237 -40.87 24.52 -21.33
C ASN A 237 -42.36 24.77 -20.99
N ARG A 238 -42.73 24.59 -19.72
CA ARG A 238 -44.11 24.63 -19.18
C ARG A 238 -45.13 23.72 -19.90
N TYR A 239 -44.70 22.56 -20.39
CA TYR A 239 -45.52 21.57 -21.10
C TYR A 239 -46.93 21.38 -20.50
N TYR A 240 -47.03 20.95 -19.24
CA TYR A 240 -48.33 20.68 -18.61
C TYR A 240 -49.18 21.94 -18.40
N ASN A 241 -48.59 23.13 -18.16
CA ASN A 241 -49.35 24.38 -18.06
C ASN A 241 -49.98 24.82 -19.40
N LYS A 242 -49.44 24.34 -20.54
CA LYS A 242 -49.98 24.61 -21.88
C LYS A 242 -51.13 23.67 -22.25
N GLN A 243 -51.32 22.57 -21.53
CA GLN A 243 -52.41 21.63 -21.80
C GLN A 243 -53.74 22.16 -21.26
N SER A 244 -54.75 22.18 -22.13
CA SER A 244 -56.14 22.52 -21.82
C SER A 244 -57.10 21.43 -22.31
N ASN A 245 -58.27 21.38 -21.72
CA ASN A 245 -59.34 20.47 -22.12
C ASN A 245 -60.10 20.99 -23.36
N SER A 246 -61.09 20.22 -23.85
CA SER A 246 -61.91 20.58 -25.01
C SER A 246 -62.71 21.90 -24.87
N SER A 247 -62.80 22.45 -23.66
CA SER A 247 -63.43 23.75 -23.35
C SER A 247 -62.41 24.88 -23.17
N LEU A 248 -61.15 24.67 -23.59
CA LEU A 248 -60.02 25.60 -23.47
C LEU A 248 -59.66 26.01 -22.02
N ALA A 249 -60.11 25.25 -21.02
CA ALA A 249 -59.67 25.43 -19.64
C ALA A 249 -58.40 24.61 -19.38
N ASN A 250 -57.36 25.26 -18.84
CA ASN A 250 -56.10 24.60 -18.47
C ASN A 250 -56.33 23.50 -17.43
N TYR A 251 -55.61 22.38 -17.54
CA TYR A 251 -55.67 21.33 -16.51
C TYR A 251 -54.97 21.74 -15.21
N LEU A 252 -53.90 22.55 -15.29
CA LEU A 252 -53.16 23.02 -14.11
C LEU A 252 -53.67 24.40 -13.66
N PRO A 253 -53.84 24.63 -12.34
CA PRO A 253 -53.96 25.96 -11.76
C PRO A 253 -52.77 26.86 -12.13
N ASN A 254 -53.00 28.16 -12.33
CA ASN A 254 -51.96 29.11 -12.76
C ASN A 254 -50.75 29.22 -11.81
N ASN A 255 -50.93 28.87 -10.53
CA ASN A 255 -49.88 28.84 -9.50
C ASN A 255 -49.18 27.47 -9.34
N MET A 256 -49.57 26.46 -10.12
CA MET A 256 -48.91 25.15 -10.13
C MET A 256 -47.86 25.12 -11.25
N ALA A 257 -46.59 24.93 -10.89
CA ALA A 257 -45.51 24.65 -11.84
C ALA A 257 -45.15 23.17 -11.77
N VAL A 258 -44.98 22.53 -12.92
CA VAL A 258 -44.55 21.13 -13.04
C VAL A 258 -43.58 21.03 -14.21
N GLU A 259 -42.37 20.57 -13.92
CA GLU A 259 -41.23 20.51 -14.86
C GLU A 259 -40.82 19.05 -15.14
N ASN A 260 -40.86 18.18 -14.12
CA ASN A 260 -40.61 16.74 -14.24
C ASN A 260 -41.65 16.05 -15.13
N LEU A 261 -41.22 14.98 -15.80
CA LEU A 261 -42.14 13.99 -16.38
C LEU A 261 -43.01 13.35 -15.26
N MET A 262 -44.33 13.31 -15.48
CA MET A 262 -45.32 12.78 -14.53
C MET A 262 -45.91 11.45 -15.00
N LEU A 263 -46.52 10.69 -14.08
CA LEU A 263 -47.29 9.48 -14.40
C LEU A 263 -48.48 9.75 -15.35
N PRO A 264 -48.96 8.75 -16.14
CA PRO A 264 -49.88 8.97 -17.26
C PRO A 264 -51.22 9.64 -16.94
N ASP A 265 -51.73 9.47 -15.71
CA ASP A 265 -52.99 10.03 -15.26
C ASP A 265 -52.92 11.56 -15.02
N PHE A 266 -51.71 12.12 -14.99
CA PHE A 266 -51.48 13.55 -14.82
C PHE A 266 -51.38 14.30 -16.16
N PRO A 267 -52.00 15.50 -16.29
CA PRO A 267 -52.92 16.15 -15.36
C PRO A 267 -54.40 15.85 -15.70
N LYS A 268 -54.65 14.94 -16.64
CA LYS A 268 -55.95 14.76 -17.31
C LYS A 268 -57.00 14.06 -16.44
N ILE A 269 -56.56 13.29 -15.44
CA ILE A 269 -57.41 12.52 -14.51
C ILE A 269 -57.20 12.99 -13.07
N THR A 270 -55.95 13.21 -12.64
CA THR A 270 -55.59 13.69 -11.29
C THR A 270 -54.43 14.68 -11.31
N LEU A 271 -54.37 15.55 -10.29
CA LEU A 271 -53.21 16.41 -10.02
C LEU A 271 -52.24 15.78 -8.98
N ASP A 272 -52.65 14.71 -8.29
CA ASP A 272 -51.80 13.89 -7.44
C ASP A 272 -51.86 12.42 -7.93
N PRO A 273 -50.93 12.00 -8.82
CA PRO A 273 -50.87 10.63 -9.31
C PRO A 273 -49.98 9.75 -8.41
N TYR A 274 -50.48 8.57 -8.05
CA TYR A 274 -49.72 7.60 -7.25
C TYR A 274 -50.08 6.16 -7.65
N ILE A 275 -49.23 5.23 -7.24
CA ILE A 275 -49.37 3.79 -7.47
C ILE A 275 -49.53 3.12 -6.11
N ASP A 276 -50.63 2.40 -5.91
CA ASP A 276 -50.93 1.66 -4.69
C ASP A 276 -50.50 0.19 -4.82
N SER A 277 -49.90 -0.35 -3.77
CA SER A 277 -49.56 -1.77 -3.63
C SER A 277 -50.79 -2.57 -3.21
N LYS A 278 -50.80 -3.87 -3.58
CA LYS A 278 -51.77 -4.86 -3.09
C LYS A 278 -51.65 -5.08 -1.57
N ASN A 279 -50.50 -4.75 -0.98
CA ASN A 279 -50.18 -5.05 0.42
C ASN A 279 -50.72 -4.00 1.42
N ILE A 280 -51.45 -2.96 0.95
CA ILE A 280 -52.03 -1.92 1.81
C ILE A 280 -52.93 -2.50 2.92
N GLU A 281 -53.69 -3.56 2.63
CA GLU A 281 -54.57 -4.20 3.62
C GLU A 281 -53.79 -4.83 4.80
N ALA A 282 -52.55 -5.27 4.55
CA ALA A 282 -51.70 -5.93 5.55
C ALA A 282 -50.70 -4.98 6.24
N LEU A 283 -50.18 -3.97 5.51
CA LEU A 283 -49.07 -3.11 5.96
C LEU A 283 -49.47 -1.65 6.23
N GLY A 284 -50.72 -1.28 5.92
CA GLY A 284 -51.23 0.09 5.95
C GLY A 284 -50.77 0.92 4.75
N ILE A 285 -51.22 2.18 4.68
CA ILE A 285 -50.71 3.16 3.70
C ILE A 285 -49.37 3.71 4.21
N ARG A 286 -48.33 3.58 3.38
CA ARG A 286 -46.97 4.05 3.61
C ARG A 286 -46.50 4.77 2.36
N GLU A 287 -46.48 6.10 2.42
CA GLU A 287 -46.21 6.94 1.26
C GLU A 287 -44.71 7.14 1.04
N ALA A 288 -44.30 7.15 -0.23
CA ALA A 288 -42.98 7.60 -0.66
C ALA A 288 -43.05 8.34 -1.99
N SER A 289 -42.02 9.13 -2.28
CA SER A 289 -41.78 9.78 -3.56
C SER A 289 -40.43 9.34 -4.11
N VAL A 290 -40.38 8.93 -5.38
CA VAL A 290 -39.15 8.50 -6.05
C VAL A 290 -38.91 9.30 -7.33
N TYR A 291 -37.65 9.59 -7.63
CA TYR A 291 -37.21 10.32 -8.81
C TYR A 291 -36.37 9.40 -9.70
N PHE A 292 -36.77 9.32 -10.97
CA PHE A 292 -36.08 8.66 -12.08
C PHE A 292 -35.40 9.73 -12.94
N ASP A 293 -34.54 10.52 -12.30
CA ASP A 293 -33.90 11.73 -12.85
C ASP A 293 -32.37 11.63 -12.97
N GLY A 294 -31.81 10.44 -12.72
CA GLY A 294 -30.36 10.19 -12.77
C GLY A 294 -29.57 10.69 -11.56
N THR A 295 -30.22 11.18 -10.49
CA THR A 295 -29.53 11.62 -9.25
C THR A 295 -29.11 10.49 -8.31
N GLY A 296 -29.44 9.23 -8.63
CA GLY A 296 -29.08 8.03 -7.86
C GLY A 296 -29.07 6.76 -8.71
N ASP A 297 -29.11 5.60 -8.07
CA ASP A 297 -28.97 4.27 -8.71
C ASP A 297 -30.14 3.83 -9.63
N LEU A 298 -31.08 4.71 -9.93
CA LEU A 298 -32.24 4.43 -10.79
C LEU A 298 -32.02 4.96 -12.21
N GLU A 299 -32.66 4.31 -13.18
CA GLU A 299 -32.67 4.75 -14.58
C GLU A 299 -33.21 6.19 -14.70
N GLU A 300 -32.56 7.04 -15.51
CA GLU A 300 -33.13 8.33 -15.89
C GLU A 300 -34.25 8.11 -16.89
N ILE A 301 -35.51 8.35 -16.50
CA ILE A 301 -36.67 8.20 -17.37
C ILE A 301 -37.14 9.56 -17.85
N TYR A 302 -37.04 9.78 -19.15
CA TYR A 302 -37.35 11.04 -19.82
C TYR A 302 -37.94 10.82 -21.21
N PRO A 303 -38.59 11.85 -21.82
CA PRO A 303 -39.00 11.82 -23.22
C PRO A 303 -37.80 11.60 -24.15
N SER A 304 -37.69 10.40 -24.71
CA SER A 304 -36.60 10.02 -25.62
C SER A 304 -37.09 9.08 -26.71
N MET A 305 -36.50 9.21 -27.89
CA MET A 305 -36.63 8.25 -28.98
C MET A 305 -35.93 6.91 -28.68
N GLU A 306 -34.90 6.94 -27.83
CA GLU A 306 -34.07 5.78 -27.50
C GLU A 306 -34.93 4.68 -26.84
N GLY A 307 -34.84 3.45 -27.38
CA GLY A 307 -35.66 2.31 -26.94
C GLY A 307 -37.16 2.41 -27.27
N MET A 308 -37.58 3.30 -28.18
CA MET A 308 -38.99 3.46 -28.54
C MET A 308 -39.50 2.33 -29.42
N THR A 309 -40.64 1.74 -29.06
CA THR A 309 -41.30 0.67 -29.81
C THR A 309 -42.70 1.08 -30.26
N SER A 310 -43.15 0.50 -31.39
CA SER A 310 -44.54 0.61 -31.83
C SER A 310 -45.52 0.04 -30.79
N GLY A 311 -45.10 -0.87 -29.91
CA GLY A 311 -45.90 -1.39 -28.80
C GLY A 311 -46.18 -0.34 -27.72
N GLN A 312 -45.17 0.47 -27.35
CA GLN A 312 -45.34 1.60 -26.44
C GLN A 312 -46.21 2.70 -27.09
N LEU A 313 -45.98 3.04 -28.37
CA LEU A 313 -46.79 4.04 -29.07
C LEU A 313 -48.26 3.60 -29.22
N LYS A 314 -48.52 2.31 -29.56
CA LYS A 314 -49.88 1.74 -29.57
C LYS A 314 -50.53 1.77 -28.18
N SER A 315 -49.78 1.51 -27.12
CA SER A 315 -50.24 1.63 -25.73
C SER A 315 -50.59 3.07 -25.34
N ALA A 316 -49.92 4.06 -25.95
CA ALA A 316 -50.25 5.48 -25.84
C ALA A 316 -51.29 5.96 -26.89
N GLY A 317 -51.93 5.04 -27.63
CA GLY A 317 -53.03 5.33 -28.57
C GLY A 317 -52.61 5.76 -29.98
N ILE A 318 -51.32 5.68 -30.33
CA ILE A 318 -50.76 6.13 -31.61
C ILE A 318 -50.60 4.97 -32.59
N SER A 319 -51.11 5.16 -33.81
CA SER A 319 -50.91 4.25 -34.94
C SER A 319 -49.53 4.46 -35.58
N VAL A 320 -48.80 3.37 -35.84
CA VAL A 320 -47.50 3.39 -36.53
C VAL A 320 -47.55 2.42 -37.71
N SER A 321 -47.08 2.85 -38.87
CA SER A 321 -47.09 2.05 -40.11
C SER A 321 -45.73 1.39 -40.36
N LEU A 322 -45.64 0.07 -40.20
CA LEU A 322 -44.41 -0.70 -40.38
C LEU A 322 -44.53 -1.76 -41.47
N ASP A 323 -43.40 -2.23 -41.99
CA ASP A 323 -43.35 -3.32 -42.95
C ASP A 323 -43.82 -4.64 -42.33
N VAL A 324 -44.34 -5.55 -43.17
CA VAL A 324 -44.79 -6.88 -42.72
C VAL A 324 -43.57 -7.70 -42.26
N GLY A 325 -43.51 -7.99 -40.96
CA GLY A 325 -42.40 -8.72 -40.34
C GLY A 325 -41.34 -7.84 -39.66
N ASP A 326 -41.53 -6.52 -39.58
CA ASP A 326 -40.68 -5.64 -38.77
C ASP A 326 -40.75 -6.02 -37.26
N ASN A 327 -39.64 -5.88 -36.54
CA ASN A 327 -39.54 -6.18 -35.11
C ASN A 327 -40.33 -5.21 -34.21
N GLY A 328 -40.71 -4.04 -34.73
CA GLY A 328 -41.49 -3.04 -34.01
C GLY A 328 -40.67 -1.99 -33.25
N ASN A 329 -39.34 -2.05 -33.28
CA ASN A 329 -38.45 -1.02 -32.72
C ASN A 329 -38.39 0.18 -33.68
N LEU A 330 -38.48 1.42 -33.17
CA LEU A 330 -38.58 2.64 -33.98
C LEU A 330 -37.31 3.49 -33.96
N ASP A 331 -36.41 3.20 -33.02
CA ASP A 331 -35.05 3.74 -32.89
C ASP A 331 -34.03 3.05 -33.81
N GLU A 332 -34.49 2.25 -34.80
CA GLU A 332 -33.65 1.49 -35.73
C GLU A 332 -33.68 2.02 -37.18
N ILE A 333 -32.52 2.05 -37.82
CA ILE A 333 -32.38 2.30 -39.26
C ILE A 333 -33.10 1.20 -40.05
N ALA A 334 -33.96 1.59 -41.00
CA ALA A 334 -34.65 0.66 -41.90
C ALA A 334 -33.77 0.24 -43.10
N ALA A 335 -32.92 1.15 -43.58
CA ALA A 335 -31.83 0.90 -44.52
C ALA A 335 -30.88 2.11 -44.58
N ALA A 336 -29.64 1.93 -44.99
CA ALA A 336 -28.73 3.03 -45.31
C ALA A 336 -27.91 2.73 -46.57
N GLU A 337 -27.47 3.78 -47.24
CA GLU A 337 -26.56 3.73 -48.38
C GLU A 337 -25.23 3.08 -47.97
N GLN A 338 -24.78 2.08 -48.73
CA GLN A 338 -23.51 1.39 -48.46
C GLN A 338 -22.40 2.04 -49.30
N LEU A 339 -21.55 2.84 -48.66
CA LEU A 339 -20.46 3.54 -49.32
C LEU A 339 -19.33 2.57 -49.68
N THR A 340 -18.53 2.92 -50.69
CA THR A 340 -17.46 2.07 -51.24
C THR A 340 -16.05 2.67 -51.17
N ASP A 341 -15.94 3.96 -50.83
CA ASP A 341 -14.67 4.62 -50.54
C ASP A 341 -14.14 4.26 -49.14
N ASP A 342 -12.88 4.57 -48.87
CA ASP A 342 -12.21 4.29 -47.60
C ASP A 342 -12.23 5.44 -46.58
N GLY A 343 -12.97 6.52 -46.85
CA GLY A 343 -13.08 7.67 -45.96
C GLY A 343 -11.88 8.62 -45.98
N THR A 344 -10.81 8.36 -46.74
CA THR A 344 -9.64 9.26 -46.82
C THR A 344 -9.97 10.61 -47.49
N MET A 345 -10.86 10.58 -48.48
CA MET A 345 -11.17 11.70 -49.39
C MET A 345 -10.00 12.18 -50.29
N ASP A 346 -8.89 11.45 -50.34
CA ASP A 346 -7.67 11.79 -51.13
C ASP A 346 -7.93 12.00 -52.64
N GLY A 347 -9.06 11.50 -53.14
CA GLY A 347 -9.50 11.66 -54.54
C GLY A 347 -10.36 12.89 -54.85
N LEU A 348 -10.76 13.69 -53.86
CA LEU A 348 -11.55 14.92 -54.09
C LEU A 348 -10.67 16.07 -54.58
N GLN A 349 -11.20 16.91 -55.47
CA GLN A 349 -10.50 18.12 -55.90
C GLN A 349 -10.61 19.22 -54.84
N ASN A 350 -9.58 20.06 -54.73
CA ASN A 350 -9.53 21.10 -53.70
C ASN A 350 -10.67 22.12 -53.87
N GLY A 351 -11.53 22.24 -52.85
CA GLY A 351 -12.77 23.04 -52.90
C GLY A 351 -14.02 22.30 -53.40
N GLN A 352 -13.96 20.97 -53.55
CA GLN A 352 -15.13 20.12 -53.82
C GLN A 352 -15.77 19.65 -52.51
N ASP A 353 -17.09 19.78 -52.39
CA ASP A 353 -17.84 19.32 -51.21
C ASP A 353 -17.75 17.80 -51.02
N ILE A 354 -17.74 17.37 -49.75
CA ILE A 354 -17.76 15.96 -49.36
C ILE A 354 -19.11 15.34 -49.76
N PRO A 355 -19.14 14.22 -50.50
CA PRO A 355 -20.41 13.59 -50.88
C PRO A 355 -21.27 13.22 -49.65
N PRO A 356 -22.52 13.71 -49.56
CA PRO A 356 -23.47 13.27 -48.53
C PRO A 356 -23.94 11.84 -48.80
N PHE A 357 -24.60 11.23 -47.82
CA PHE A 357 -25.13 9.87 -47.91
C PHE A 357 -26.60 9.79 -47.47
N THR A 358 -27.28 8.72 -47.86
CA THR A 358 -28.72 8.53 -47.64
C THR A 358 -29.03 7.53 -46.54
N ILE A 359 -29.90 7.90 -45.61
CA ILE A 359 -30.45 7.02 -44.56
C ILE A 359 -31.96 6.87 -44.77
N LYS A 360 -32.53 5.70 -44.45
CA LYS A 360 -33.97 5.45 -44.40
C LYS A 360 -34.39 5.00 -43.00
N LEU A 361 -35.30 5.72 -42.38
CA LEU A 361 -35.90 5.40 -41.09
C LEU A 361 -37.26 4.73 -41.27
N LYS A 362 -37.71 4.01 -40.24
CA LYS A 362 -39.08 3.50 -40.10
C LYS A 362 -40.07 4.67 -39.85
N ASP A 363 -41.37 4.38 -39.75
CA ASP A 363 -42.36 5.36 -39.30
C ASP A 363 -42.19 5.62 -37.80
N VAL A 364 -41.83 6.85 -37.42
CA VAL A 364 -41.46 7.20 -36.03
C VAL A 364 -42.68 7.55 -35.14
N GLY A 365 -43.90 7.51 -35.69
CA GLY A 365 -45.14 7.80 -34.97
C GLY A 365 -45.52 9.29 -34.86
N PHE A 366 -44.73 10.17 -35.49
CA PHE A 366 -45.00 11.61 -35.69
C PHE A 366 -44.37 12.04 -37.03
N ASP A 367 -44.66 13.25 -37.53
CA ASP A 367 -43.91 13.78 -38.67
C ASP A 367 -42.71 14.62 -38.24
N ILE A 368 -41.51 14.18 -38.63
CA ILE A 368 -40.25 14.84 -38.29
C ILE A 368 -40.24 16.31 -38.74
N ASN A 369 -40.94 16.66 -39.81
CA ASN A 369 -40.96 18.01 -40.37
C ASN A 369 -41.78 19.00 -39.52
N ASP A 370 -42.73 18.52 -38.72
CA ASP A 370 -43.58 19.36 -37.84
C ASP A 370 -42.83 19.81 -36.56
N TYR A 371 -41.66 19.23 -36.27
CA TYR A 371 -40.85 19.43 -35.05
C TYR A 371 -39.44 19.98 -35.32
N LEU A 372 -39.18 20.52 -36.52
CA LEU A 372 -37.88 21.13 -36.85
C LEU A 372 -37.71 22.46 -36.10
N THR A 373 -36.53 22.67 -35.50
CA THR A 373 -36.20 23.91 -34.78
C THR A 373 -35.46 24.92 -35.68
N SER A 374 -34.91 25.99 -35.09
CA SER A 374 -33.98 26.90 -35.77
C SER A 374 -32.56 26.33 -35.93
N GLU A 375 -32.25 25.21 -35.28
CA GLU A 375 -30.97 24.51 -35.41
C GLU A 375 -31.09 23.36 -36.42
N THR A 376 -29.98 23.01 -37.09
CA THR A 376 -29.97 21.89 -38.05
C THR A 376 -30.28 20.58 -37.33
N ALA A 377 -31.39 19.94 -37.71
CA ALA A 377 -31.74 18.61 -37.21
C ALA A 377 -30.61 17.61 -37.51
N THR A 378 -30.31 16.74 -36.55
CA THR A 378 -29.12 15.86 -36.60
C THR A 378 -29.50 14.45 -36.20
N ILE A 379 -28.96 13.43 -36.88
CA ILE A 379 -29.11 12.03 -36.51
C ILE A 379 -27.87 11.56 -35.74
N SER A 380 -28.07 11.11 -34.51
CA SER A 380 -27.03 10.67 -33.57
C SER A 380 -27.12 9.15 -33.42
N MET A 381 -26.15 8.43 -33.97
CA MET A 381 -26.12 6.97 -33.95
C MET A 381 -25.76 6.46 -32.56
N LYS A 382 -26.54 5.52 -32.00
CA LYS A 382 -26.35 4.98 -30.65
C LYS A 382 -25.59 3.66 -30.59
N ASP A 383 -25.65 2.89 -31.67
CA ASP A 383 -24.81 1.70 -31.87
C ASP A 383 -24.44 1.52 -33.37
N GLY A 384 -24.12 0.30 -33.78
CA GLY A 384 -23.57 0.01 -35.10
C GLY A 384 -22.13 0.53 -35.28
N MET A 385 -21.61 0.44 -36.51
CA MET A 385 -20.23 0.87 -36.80
C MET A 385 -20.02 2.39 -36.66
N CYS A 386 -21.08 3.19 -36.82
CA CYS A 386 -21.03 4.63 -36.60
C CYS A 386 -21.52 5.07 -35.21
N GLY A 387 -21.70 4.14 -34.26
CA GLY A 387 -22.13 4.47 -32.89
C GLY A 387 -21.30 5.59 -32.26
N GLY A 388 -21.98 6.54 -31.61
CA GLY A 388 -21.40 7.74 -31.02
C GLY A 388 -21.06 8.86 -32.01
N ARG A 389 -21.37 8.72 -33.31
CA ARG A 389 -21.22 9.78 -34.32
C ARG A 389 -22.56 10.41 -34.68
N GLU A 390 -22.49 11.68 -35.06
CA GLU A 390 -23.64 12.52 -35.33
C GLU A 390 -23.51 13.13 -36.73
N PHE A 391 -24.62 13.15 -37.47
CA PHE A 391 -24.66 13.53 -38.87
C PHE A 391 -25.78 14.55 -39.10
N GLU A 392 -25.44 15.74 -39.61
CA GLU A 392 -26.41 16.78 -39.92
C GLU A 392 -27.37 16.33 -41.01
N ILE A 393 -28.68 16.53 -40.81
CA ILE A 393 -29.74 16.19 -41.77
C ILE A 393 -29.99 17.40 -42.66
N THR A 394 -29.45 17.37 -43.89
CA THR A 394 -29.66 18.44 -44.88
C THR A 394 -31.00 18.33 -45.60
N LYS A 395 -31.67 17.19 -45.51
CA LYS A 395 -32.99 16.96 -46.12
C LYS A 395 -33.75 15.83 -45.43
N CYS A 396 -35.04 16.03 -45.19
CA CYS A 396 -35.99 14.99 -44.77
C CYS A 396 -37.14 14.88 -45.80
N LYS A 397 -37.65 13.67 -46.04
CA LYS A 397 -38.85 13.43 -46.85
C LYS A 397 -39.54 12.14 -46.42
N LYS A 398 -40.86 12.15 -46.19
CA LYS A 398 -41.65 10.92 -46.06
C LYS A 398 -41.91 10.30 -47.44
N GLU A 399 -41.61 9.00 -47.58
CA GLU A 399 -41.90 8.19 -48.76
C GLU A 399 -42.64 6.92 -48.32
N GLY A 400 -43.96 6.90 -48.48
CA GLY A 400 -44.81 5.83 -47.95
C GLY A 400 -44.77 5.80 -46.42
N ASN A 401 -44.31 4.69 -45.85
CA ASN A 401 -44.16 4.45 -44.42
C ASN A 401 -42.73 4.69 -43.90
N LYS A 402 -41.84 5.33 -44.67
CA LYS A 402 -40.44 5.55 -44.30
C LYS A 402 -40.04 7.00 -44.46
N TYR A 403 -39.09 7.46 -43.64
CA TYR A 403 -38.45 8.76 -43.82
C TYR A 403 -37.10 8.58 -44.51
N VAL A 404 -36.88 9.28 -45.62
CA VAL A 404 -35.61 9.32 -46.33
C VAL A 404 -34.88 10.59 -45.90
N LEU A 405 -33.70 10.42 -45.32
CA LEU A 405 -32.82 11.49 -44.87
C LEU A 405 -31.59 11.58 -45.77
N THR A 406 -31.14 12.79 -46.06
CA THR A 406 -29.82 13.07 -46.64
C THR A 406 -28.93 13.68 -45.57
N CYS A 407 -27.74 13.12 -45.38
CA CYS A 407 -26.88 13.41 -44.25
C CYS A 407 -25.44 13.77 -44.67
N ASN A 408 -24.84 14.74 -43.98
CA ASN A 408 -23.43 15.09 -44.15
C ASN A 408 -22.51 14.03 -43.52
N ARG A 409 -21.35 13.74 -44.11
CA ARG A 409 -20.32 12.84 -43.55
C ARG A 409 -19.44 13.58 -42.54
N VAL A 410 -19.01 12.91 -41.48
CA VAL A 410 -18.24 13.51 -40.37
C VAL A 410 -16.79 13.02 -40.33
N LEU A 411 -15.83 13.93 -40.13
CA LEU A 411 -14.40 13.61 -39.99
C LEU A 411 -14.08 13.15 -38.56
N ASP A 412 -13.37 12.03 -38.44
CA ASP A 412 -12.72 11.62 -37.20
C ASP A 412 -11.30 12.20 -37.13
N ASP A 413 -11.05 13.07 -36.15
CA ASP A 413 -9.77 13.78 -36.04
C ASP A 413 -8.62 12.89 -35.49
N GLY A 414 -8.92 11.73 -34.90
CA GLY A 414 -7.92 10.77 -34.43
C GLY A 414 -7.50 9.79 -35.51
N LEU A 415 -8.46 9.34 -36.34
CA LEU A 415 -8.25 8.38 -37.42
C LEU A 415 -7.96 9.05 -38.78
N LYS A 416 -8.32 10.33 -38.94
CA LYS A 416 -8.30 11.11 -40.21
C LYS A 416 -9.13 10.48 -41.33
N LEU A 417 -10.31 9.96 -40.99
CA LEU A 417 -11.25 9.34 -41.94
C LEU A 417 -12.67 9.93 -41.79
N TYR A 418 -13.39 10.03 -42.91
CA TYR A 418 -14.78 10.48 -43.00
C TYR A 418 -15.77 9.32 -42.91
N PHE A 419 -16.66 9.37 -41.92
CA PHE A 419 -17.68 8.35 -41.63
C PHE A 419 -19.06 8.72 -42.22
N PRO A 420 -19.92 7.73 -42.53
CA PRO A 420 -19.59 6.32 -42.76
C PRO A 420 -18.61 6.14 -43.93
N TYR A 421 -18.04 4.94 -44.10
CA TYR A 421 -17.23 4.53 -45.26
C TYR A 421 -17.27 3.00 -45.45
N LYS A 422 -16.60 2.43 -46.46
CA LYS A 422 -16.76 1.01 -46.88
C LYS A 422 -16.75 -0.03 -45.74
N ASP A 423 -15.80 0.07 -44.82
CA ASP A 423 -15.64 -0.86 -43.70
C ASP A 423 -16.51 -0.47 -42.49
N TYR A 424 -16.86 0.81 -42.39
CA TYR A 424 -17.64 1.45 -41.32
C TYR A 424 -18.95 2.03 -41.88
N ASN A 425 -19.75 1.18 -42.52
CA ASN A 425 -21.06 1.52 -43.07
C ASN A 425 -22.17 1.34 -42.02
N ILE A 426 -23.13 2.28 -42.00
CA ILE A 426 -24.40 2.16 -41.26
C ILE A 426 -25.28 1.11 -41.94
N LYS A 427 -26.03 0.33 -41.17
CA LYS A 427 -26.83 -0.82 -41.66
C LYS A 427 -28.25 -0.80 -41.12
N ALA A 428 -29.12 -1.63 -41.72
CA ALA A 428 -30.45 -1.85 -41.18
C ALA A 428 -30.36 -2.54 -39.81
N GLY A 429 -31.07 -2.03 -38.82
CA GLY A 429 -31.01 -2.47 -37.42
C GLY A 429 -30.04 -1.68 -36.53
N ASP A 430 -29.13 -0.86 -37.08
CA ASP A 430 -28.33 0.07 -36.28
C ASP A 430 -29.25 1.09 -35.59
N LYS A 431 -28.94 1.48 -34.35
CA LYS A 431 -29.78 2.39 -33.55
C LYS A 431 -29.41 3.86 -33.66
N PHE A 432 -30.41 4.74 -33.53
CA PHE A 432 -30.25 6.18 -33.62
C PHE A 432 -31.22 6.95 -32.70
N VAL A 433 -30.93 8.23 -32.48
CA VAL A 433 -31.91 9.24 -32.05
C VAL A 433 -31.82 10.47 -32.96
N LEU A 434 -32.88 11.26 -32.98
CA LEU A 434 -32.88 12.59 -33.58
C LEU A 434 -32.55 13.65 -32.52
N LEU A 435 -31.70 14.60 -32.89
CA LEU A 435 -31.31 15.77 -32.12
C LEU A 435 -31.74 17.05 -32.83
N ASN A 436 -31.79 18.16 -32.08
CA ASN A 436 -32.14 19.50 -32.55
C ASN A 436 -33.57 19.60 -33.14
N ILE A 437 -34.47 18.71 -32.69
CA ILE A 437 -35.91 18.73 -32.95
C ILE A 437 -36.67 19.02 -31.63
N ASP A 438 -37.84 19.65 -31.73
CA ASP A 438 -38.74 19.82 -30.59
C ASP A 438 -39.31 18.45 -30.15
N MET A 439 -39.45 18.23 -28.84
CA MET A 439 -39.84 16.92 -28.30
C MET A 439 -41.33 16.62 -28.50
N PRO A 440 -41.70 15.55 -29.24
CA PRO A 440 -43.11 15.26 -29.56
C PRO A 440 -43.94 14.80 -28.36
N ASP A 441 -45.18 15.29 -28.28
CA ASP A 441 -46.22 14.86 -27.31
C ASP A 441 -46.33 13.33 -27.18
N VAL A 442 -46.23 12.62 -28.30
CA VAL A 442 -46.30 11.16 -28.39
C VAL A 442 -45.18 10.46 -27.60
N TYR A 443 -43.97 11.04 -27.56
CA TYR A 443 -42.83 10.47 -26.84
C TYR A 443 -42.84 10.85 -25.36
N ILE A 444 -43.43 11.99 -25.00
CA ILE A 444 -43.69 12.36 -23.60
C ILE A 444 -44.74 11.39 -23.00
N GLN A 445 -45.80 11.08 -23.75
CA GLN A 445 -46.84 10.12 -23.34
C GLN A 445 -46.29 8.67 -23.28
N ALA A 446 -45.41 8.27 -24.20
CA ALA A 446 -44.73 6.98 -24.10
C ALA A 446 -43.70 6.92 -22.95
N ALA A 447 -43.06 8.04 -22.59
CA ALA A 447 -42.17 8.12 -21.44
C ALA A 447 -42.93 8.06 -20.09
N SER A 448 -44.12 8.66 -19.96
CA SER A 448 -44.91 8.50 -18.74
C SER A 448 -45.39 7.05 -18.53
N GLN A 449 -45.64 6.30 -19.61
CA GLN A 449 -45.92 4.85 -19.54
C GLN A 449 -44.67 4.04 -19.13
N ARG A 450 -43.46 4.41 -19.60
CA ARG A 450 -42.19 3.83 -19.09
C ARG A 450 -42.00 4.11 -17.60
N LEU A 451 -42.24 5.35 -17.16
CA LEU A 451 -42.21 5.75 -15.74
C LEU A 451 -43.19 4.92 -14.89
N LEU A 452 -44.42 4.69 -15.37
CA LEU A 452 -45.41 3.85 -14.70
C LEU A 452 -44.97 2.38 -14.59
N ALA A 453 -44.24 1.85 -15.56
CA ALA A 453 -43.71 0.49 -15.52
C ALA A 453 -42.56 0.36 -14.50
N ALA A 454 -41.55 1.21 -14.60
CA ALA A 454 -40.39 1.21 -13.69
C ALA A 454 -40.80 1.50 -12.23
N ALA A 455 -41.75 2.42 -12.01
CA ALA A 455 -42.28 2.70 -10.69
C ALA A 455 -43.07 1.53 -10.08
N LYS A 456 -43.75 0.71 -10.89
CA LYS A 456 -44.38 -0.55 -10.42
C LYS A 456 -43.35 -1.59 -10.01
N GLU A 457 -42.25 -1.72 -10.76
CA GLU A 457 -41.15 -2.62 -10.38
C GLU A 457 -40.45 -2.14 -9.09
N TYR A 458 -40.20 -0.84 -8.97
CA TYR A 458 -39.64 -0.24 -7.76
C TYR A 458 -40.56 -0.44 -6.55
N LEU A 459 -41.88 -0.29 -6.70
CA LEU A 459 -42.84 -0.56 -5.63
C LEU A 459 -42.83 -2.04 -5.22
N ALA A 460 -42.89 -2.97 -6.18
CA ALA A 460 -42.86 -4.41 -5.92
C ALA A 460 -41.54 -4.91 -5.28
N LYS A 461 -40.46 -4.13 -5.36
CA LYS A 461 -39.20 -4.39 -4.65
C LYS A 461 -39.17 -3.84 -3.22
N ASN A 462 -40.12 -3.00 -2.81
CA ASN A 462 -40.11 -2.28 -1.52
C ASN A 462 -41.45 -2.35 -0.74
N ASP A 463 -42.44 -3.11 -1.21
CA ASP A 463 -43.77 -3.26 -0.58
C ASP A 463 -43.92 -4.46 0.36
N TYR A 464 -42.79 -5.05 0.77
CA TYR A 464 -42.68 -6.14 1.74
C TYR A 464 -41.50 -5.89 2.70
N VAL A 465 -41.41 -6.66 3.79
CA VAL A 465 -40.28 -6.60 4.74
C VAL A 465 -39.14 -7.50 4.24
N ARG A 466 -37.95 -6.93 4.01
CA ARG A 466 -36.73 -7.70 3.73
C ARG A 466 -36.14 -8.27 5.02
N TYR A 467 -35.52 -9.44 4.91
CA TYR A 467 -34.89 -10.13 6.03
C TYR A 467 -33.44 -10.50 5.73
N SER A 468 -32.59 -10.41 6.75
CA SER A 468 -31.31 -11.13 6.81
C SER A 468 -31.42 -12.30 7.77
N TYR A 469 -30.61 -13.33 7.52
CA TYR A 469 -30.63 -14.56 8.32
C TYR A 469 -29.22 -14.91 8.80
N GLU A 470 -29.10 -15.21 10.09
CA GLU A 470 -27.86 -15.63 10.74
C GLU A 470 -28.05 -17.05 11.31
N PRO A 471 -27.84 -18.10 10.50
CA PRO A 471 -27.91 -19.48 10.96
C PRO A 471 -26.65 -19.86 11.76
N LYS A 472 -26.84 -20.35 12.98
CA LYS A 472 -25.75 -20.94 13.79
C LYS A 472 -25.67 -22.43 13.49
N VAL A 473 -24.68 -22.81 12.69
CA VAL A 473 -24.46 -24.18 12.22
C VAL A 473 -24.09 -25.10 13.38
N ASP A 474 -24.54 -26.35 13.34
CA ASP A 474 -24.07 -27.41 14.23
C ASP A 474 -22.68 -27.89 13.77
N ASP A 475 -21.63 -27.35 14.40
CA ASP A 475 -20.23 -27.71 14.15
C ASP A 475 -19.98 -29.24 14.28
N ILE A 476 -20.73 -29.94 15.13
CA ILE A 476 -20.58 -31.39 15.35
C ILE A 476 -21.27 -32.17 14.21
N PHE A 477 -22.39 -31.68 13.70
CA PHE A 477 -23.00 -32.19 12.48
C PHE A 477 -22.07 -32.01 11.28
N MET A 478 -21.44 -30.84 11.12
CA MET A 478 -20.45 -30.58 10.06
C MET A 478 -19.25 -31.53 10.14
N ALA A 479 -18.72 -31.77 11.34
CA ALA A 479 -17.64 -32.73 11.55
C ALA A 479 -18.03 -34.17 11.17
N ARG A 480 -19.22 -34.63 11.58
CA ARG A 480 -19.71 -35.97 11.21
C ARG A 480 -19.94 -36.11 9.71
N GLN A 481 -20.52 -35.09 9.07
CA GLN A 481 -20.73 -35.09 7.62
C GLN A 481 -19.40 -35.14 6.87
N HIS A 482 -18.36 -34.46 7.38
CA HIS A 482 -16.99 -34.57 6.86
C HIS A 482 -16.45 -35.99 6.98
N ASP A 483 -16.45 -36.58 8.18
CA ASP A 483 -15.98 -37.95 8.43
C ASP A 483 -16.72 -38.98 7.53
N GLU A 484 -18.04 -38.85 7.37
CA GLU A 484 -18.88 -39.72 6.53
C GLU A 484 -18.65 -39.53 5.02
N ALA A 485 -18.33 -38.32 4.56
CA ALA A 485 -17.97 -38.06 3.17
C ALA A 485 -16.55 -38.58 2.85
N VAL A 486 -15.58 -38.28 3.71
CA VAL A 486 -14.19 -38.76 3.59
C VAL A 486 -14.13 -40.29 3.61
N ALA A 487 -14.92 -40.96 4.46
CA ALA A 487 -15.03 -42.42 4.49
C ALA A 487 -15.61 -43.03 3.19
N ARG A 488 -16.33 -42.25 2.37
CA ARG A 488 -16.87 -42.65 1.06
C ARG A 488 -16.01 -42.17 -0.13
N GLY A 489 -14.99 -41.34 0.12
CA GLY A 489 -14.21 -40.67 -0.93
C GLY A 489 -14.96 -39.54 -1.63
N GLU A 490 -16.01 -39.01 -1.00
CA GLU A 490 -16.83 -37.90 -1.49
C GLU A 490 -16.29 -36.56 -0.96
N ALA A 491 -16.55 -35.46 -1.67
CA ALA A 491 -16.29 -34.12 -1.14
C ALA A 491 -17.32 -33.77 -0.05
N SER A 492 -16.86 -33.25 1.09
CA SER A 492 -17.74 -32.87 2.19
C SER A 492 -18.26 -31.44 2.05
N ILE A 493 -19.38 -31.11 2.72
CA ILE A 493 -19.86 -29.73 2.86
C ILE A 493 -18.82 -28.90 3.64
N HIS A 494 -18.10 -29.52 4.57
CA HIS A 494 -16.94 -28.90 5.20
C HIS A 494 -15.93 -28.42 4.16
N ASP A 495 -15.64 -29.15 3.09
CA ASP A 495 -14.60 -28.76 2.12
C ASP A 495 -15.12 -27.82 1.01
N THR A 496 -16.40 -27.90 0.66
CA THR A 496 -16.98 -27.21 -0.51
C THR A 496 -17.72 -25.90 -0.20
N LEU A 497 -18.22 -25.72 1.02
CA LEU A 497 -19.03 -24.54 1.41
C LEU A 497 -18.26 -23.22 1.19
N LYS A 498 -18.81 -22.32 0.36
CA LYS A 498 -18.18 -21.04 0.03
C LYS A 498 -19.18 -19.88 -0.12
N GLU A 499 -18.71 -18.64 0.06
CA GLU A 499 -19.53 -17.44 -0.18
C GLU A 499 -20.01 -17.36 -1.63
N GLY A 500 -21.24 -16.88 -1.81
CA GLY A 500 -21.92 -16.84 -3.10
C GLY A 500 -22.56 -18.15 -3.55
N ASP A 501 -22.50 -19.22 -2.75
CA ASP A 501 -23.31 -20.43 -2.93
C ASP A 501 -24.69 -20.28 -2.24
N LEU A 502 -25.66 -21.09 -2.64
CA LEU A 502 -27.02 -21.10 -2.10
C LEU A 502 -27.12 -22.07 -0.92
N MET A 503 -27.39 -21.54 0.28
CA MET A 503 -27.74 -22.34 1.45
C MET A 503 -29.23 -22.68 1.41
N LEU A 504 -29.54 -23.98 1.38
CA LEU A 504 -30.91 -24.49 1.44
C LEU A 504 -31.33 -24.62 2.91
N PHE A 505 -32.45 -24.03 3.32
CA PHE A 505 -32.99 -24.26 4.66
C PHE A 505 -34.51 -24.16 4.75
N SER A 506 -35.07 -24.88 5.72
CA SER A 506 -36.50 -24.98 5.98
C SER A 506 -36.80 -24.89 7.48
N ASP A 507 -37.76 -24.04 7.84
CA ASP A 507 -38.24 -23.81 9.21
C ASP A 507 -39.72 -23.42 9.17
N GLU A 508 -40.60 -24.29 9.67
CA GLU A 508 -42.06 -24.09 9.59
C GLU A 508 -42.55 -22.97 10.54
N ASP A 509 -41.95 -22.84 11.72
CA ASP A 509 -42.37 -21.88 12.75
C ASP A 509 -42.03 -20.42 12.37
N LEU A 510 -40.88 -20.20 11.73
CA LEU A 510 -40.53 -18.91 11.15
C LEU A 510 -41.14 -18.69 9.76
N GLY A 511 -41.68 -19.73 9.13
CA GLY A 511 -42.24 -19.70 7.77
C GLY A 511 -41.18 -19.54 6.68
N ILE A 512 -39.98 -20.10 6.90
CA ILE A 512 -38.85 -20.00 5.97
C ILE A 512 -38.75 -21.29 5.16
N ASN A 513 -38.81 -21.18 3.84
CA ASN A 513 -38.61 -22.30 2.92
C ASN A 513 -37.97 -21.73 1.65
N GLY A 514 -36.64 -21.83 1.55
CA GLY A 514 -35.92 -21.12 0.49
C GLY A 514 -34.44 -21.41 0.37
N ASN A 515 -33.88 -20.86 -0.71
CA ASN A 515 -32.50 -20.99 -1.11
C ASN A 515 -31.91 -19.57 -1.05
N ILE A 516 -31.09 -19.26 -0.04
CA ILE A 516 -30.58 -17.90 0.17
C ILE A 516 -29.06 -17.89 0.02
N ILE A 517 -28.53 -16.85 -0.63
CA ILE A 517 -27.10 -16.76 -0.97
C ILE A 517 -26.29 -16.47 0.30
N ILE A 518 -25.17 -17.18 0.44
CA ILE A 518 -24.19 -16.96 1.50
C ILE A 518 -23.46 -15.63 1.22
N ASP A 519 -23.86 -14.57 1.92
CA ASP A 519 -23.28 -13.23 1.83
C ASP A 519 -21.87 -13.18 2.43
N THR A 520 -21.73 -13.77 3.62
CA THR A 520 -20.46 -13.88 4.34
C THR A 520 -20.27 -15.30 4.87
N LEU A 521 -19.01 -15.72 4.91
CA LEU A 521 -18.58 -16.99 5.47
C LEU A 521 -17.27 -16.80 6.22
N ILE A 522 -17.31 -16.96 7.54
CA ILE A 522 -16.12 -16.93 8.40
C ILE A 522 -15.95 -18.31 9.02
N ILE A 523 -14.73 -18.84 8.99
CA ILE A 523 -14.44 -20.20 9.48
C ILE A 523 -13.15 -20.18 10.28
N LYS A 524 -13.26 -20.51 11.58
CA LYS A 524 -12.13 -20.60 12.50
C LYS A 524 -11.73 -22.06 12.67
N GLU A 525 -10.46 -22.39 12.42
CA GLU A 525 -9.95 -23.76 12.54
C GLU A 525 -8.66 -23.81 13.38
N GLY A 526 -8.51 -24.85 14.20
CA GLY A 526 -7.25 -25.19 14.87
C GLY A 526 -6.99 -24.56 16.24
N GLU A 527 -7.81 -23.61 16.69
CA GLU A 527 -7.87 -23.26 18.12
C GLU A 527 -8.61 -24.35 18.92
N ASP A 528 -9.74 -24.82 18.38
CA ASP A 528 -10.54 -25.94 18.88
C ASP A 528 -10.32 -27.23 18.07
N ILE A 529 -10.85 -28.34 18.59
CA ILE A 529 -10.84 -29.67 17.93
C ILE A 529 -11.69 -29.67 16.65
N ILE A 530 -12.78 -28.90 16.64
CA ILE A 530 -13.77 -28.84 15.56
C ILE A 530 -13.78 -27.42 14.96
N PRO A 531 -13.82 -27.26 13.62
CA PRO A 531 -14.05 -25.99 12.95
C PRO A 531 -15.32 -25.28 13.44
N LYS A 532 -15.27 -23.95 13.55
CA LYS A 532 -16.43 -23.10 13.87
C LYS A 532 -16.83 -22.25 12.70
N TYR A 533 -18.14 -22.23 12.39
CA TYR A 533 -18.71 -21.51 11.26
C TYR A 533 -19.51 -20.28 11.70
N THR A 534 -19.38 -19.18 10.97
CA THR A 534 -20.27 -18.02 11.06
C THR A 534 -20.71 -17.63 9.66
N ILE A 535 -22.02 -17.53 9.46
CA ILE A 535 -22.66 -17.36 8.16
C ILE A 535 -23.70 -16.25 8.27
N THR A 536 -23.71 -15.33 7.30
CA THR A 536 -24.85 -14.42 7.06
C THR A 536 -25.42 -14.71 5.69
N LEU A 537 -26.74 -14.83 5.59
CA LEU A 537 -27.48 -15.02 4.35
C LEU A 537 -28.25 -13.74 3.99
N ARG A 538 -28.27 -13.36 2.71
CA ARG A 538 -29.08 -12.25 2.18
C ARG A 538 -29.75 -12.60 0.86
N GLU A 539 -30.92 -12.02 0.65
CA GLU A 539 -31.74 -12.19 -0.56
C GLU A 539 -31.22 -11.34 -1.73
N GLU A 540 -30.77 -10.10 -1.48
CA GLU A 540 -30.15 -9.22 -2.47
C GLU A 540 -28.86 -8.57 -1.93
N LYS A 541 -27.94 -8.21 -2.85
CA LYS A 541 -26.72 -7.44 -2.54
C LYS A 541 -26.31 -6.56 -3.71
N LYS A 542 -26.06 -5.26 -3.46
CA LYS A 542 -25.31 -4.39 -4.37
C LYS A 542 -23.82 -4.56 -4.14
N VAL A 543 -23.01 -4.60 -5.20
CA VAL A 543 -21.55 -4.73 -5.07
C VAL A 543 -20.99 -3.46 -4.43
N GLY A 544 -20.35 -3.60 -3.27
CA GLY A 544 -19.65 -2.50 -2.62
C GLY A 544 -18.23 -2.39 -3.15
N SER A 545 -17.80 -1.18 -3.52
CA SER A 545 -16.44 -0.99 -4.05
C SER A 545 -15.38 -1.46 -3.07
N ILE A 546 -14.48 -2.34 -3.51
CA ILE A 546 -13.52 -3.00 -2.61
C ILE A 546 -12.62 -1.99 -1.89
N GLU A 547 -12.36 -0.80 -2.45
CA GLU A 547 -11.65 0.28 -1.75
C GLU A 547 -12.38 0.74 -0.47
N LYS A 548 -13.72 0.82 -0.45
CA LYS A 548 -14.46 1.14 0.78
C LYS A 548 -14.35 0.01 1.80
N ILE A 549 -14.36 -1.23 1.34
CA ILE A 549 -14.20 -2.43 2.19
C ILE A 549 -12.76 -2.51 2.73
N GLN A 550 -11.75 -2.16 1.95
CA GLN A 550 -10.35 -2.04 2.39
C GLN A 550 -10.21 -0.94 3.43
N ASN A 551 -10.78 0.27 3.21
CA ASN A 551 -10.78 1.32 4.23
C ASN A 551 -11.53 0.91 5.52
N GLN A 552 -12.61 0.13 5.44
CA GLN A 552 -13.31 -0.39 6.62
C GLN A 552 -12.50 -1.49 7.32
N ILE A 553 -11.87 -2.41 6.59
CA ILE A 553 -10.97 -3.43 7.15
C ILE A 553 -9.72 -2.79 7.76
N ASP A 554 -9.15 -1.77 7.13
CA ASP A 554 -8.03 -1.00 7.67
C ASP A 554 -8.44 -0.17 8.90
N SER A 555 -9.72 0.17 9.07
CA SER A 555 -10.23 0.73 10.34
C SER A 555 -10.40 -0.31 11.45
N ILE A 556 -10.53 -1.61 11.11
CA ILE A 556 -10.57 -2.73 12.06
C ILE A 556 -9.15 -3.20 12.42
N ILE A 557 -8.22 -3.17 11.46
CA ILE A 557 -6.79 -3.40 11.68
C ILE A 557 -6.13 -2.18 12.36
N GLY A 558 -6.67 -0.98 12.14
CA GLY A 558 -6.21 0.32 12.62
C GLY A 558 -6.44 0.57 14.11
N GLY A 559 -5.95 -0.34 14.96
CA GLY A 559 -5.91 -0.24 16.42
C GLY A 559 -4.97 0.84 16.97
N GLY A 560 -5.12 2.08 16.47
CA GLY A 560 -4.44 3.28 16.94
C GLY A 560 -3.25 3.76 16.11
N GLN A 561 -3.00 5.06 16.22
CA GLN A 561 -1.83 5.81 15.71
C GLN A 561 -1.70 5.90 14.17
N GLY A 562 -2.38 6.92 13.64
CA GLY A 562 -2.34 7.33 12.25
C GLY A 562 -0.98 7.68 11.66
N ILE A 563 -1.00 7.80 10.33
CA ILE A 563 0.14 8.04 9.45
C ILE A 563 0.78 9.41 9.76
N GLY A 564 1.81 9.40 10.60
CA GLY A 564 2.58 10.58 10.99
C GLY A 564 4.03 10.50 10.50
N GLY A 565 4.42 11.40 9.61
CA GLY A 565 5.82 11.62 9.29
C GLY A 565 6.58 12.13 10.52
N LEU A 566 7.85 11.72 10.67
CA LEU A 566 8.67 12.05 11.85
C LEU A 566 8.78 13.56 12.04
N ASN A 567 8.29 14.07 13.17
CA ASN A 567 8.41 15.48 13.52
C ASN A 567 9.86 15.81 13.98
N THR A 568 10.18 17.10 14.07
CA THR A 568 11.55 17.57 14.40
C THR A 568 12.08 17.00 15.72
N GLU A 569 11.22 16.77 16.71
CA GLU A 569 11.63 16.22 18.01
C GLU A 569 11.92 14.71 17.92
N GLN A 570 11.12 13.97 17.16
CA GLN A 570 11.35 12.55 16.86
C GLN A 570 12.63 12.37 16.04
N VAL A 571 12.89 13.23 15.05
CA VAL A 571 14.16 13.26 14.30
C VAL A 571 15.34 13.56 15.24
N GLN A 572 15.23 14.57 16.12
CA GLN A 572 16.28 14.86 17.11
C GLN A 572 16.50 13.72 18.12
N SER A 573 15.45 12.98 18.48
CA SER A 573 15.51 11.80 19.34
C SER A 573 16.31 10.67 18.67
N ILE A 574 15.97 10.34 17.41
CA ILE A 574 16.67 9.33 16.61
C ILE A 574 18.14 9.73 16.38
N VAL A 575 18.41 11.00 16.06
CA VAL A 575 19.77 11.53 15.91
C VAL A 575 20.56 11.46 17.23
N ARG A 576 19.94 11.70 18.40
CA ARG A 576 20.61 11.50 19.70
C ARG A 576 20.88 10.02 20.02
N ALA A 577 19.94 9.13 19.68
CA ALA A 577 20.03 7.70 19.99
C ALA A 577 21.02 6.94 19.10
N LEU A 578 21.07 7.26 17.80
CA LEU A 578 21.99 6.63 16.85
C LEU A 578 23.29 7.42 16.71
N GLY A 579 23.25 8.74 16.74
CA GLY A 579 24.43 9.59 16.50
C GLY A 579 25.55 9.33 17.49
N LYS A 580 25.24 9.14 18.78
CA LYS A 580 26.19 8.75 19.84
C LYS A 580 26.92 7.42 19.61
N ARG A 581 26.55 6.62 18.61
CA ARG A 581 27.24 5.37 18.24
C ARG A 581 28.14 5.50 17.01
N PHE A 582 28.09 6.62 16.30
CA PHE A 582 28.74 6.79 14.99
C PHE A 582 29.44 8.15 14.80
N PHE A 583 29.14 9.15 15.63
CA PHE A 583 29.70 10.50 15.54
C PHE A 583 30.09 11.03 16.92
N LEU A 584 31.14 11.86 16.96
CA LEU A 584 31.52 12.60 18.17
C LEU A 584 30.53 13.74 18.43
N SER A 585 30.27 13.98 19.71
CA SER A 585 29.42 15.00 20.28
C SER A 585 30.08 16.39 20.27
N ARG A 586 29.27 17.45 20.16
CA ARG A 586 29.71 18.84 20.37
C ARG A 586 29.31 19.39 21.75
N GLN A 587 28.63 18.60 22.59
CA GLN A 587 27.96 19.09 23.81
C GLN A 587 28.27 18.29 25.09
N GLY A 588 29.17 17.31 25.03
CA GLY A 588 29.54 16.49 26.19
C GLY A 588 30.42 15.32 25.78
N ASP A 589 31.07 14.71 26.78
CA ASP A 589 32.21 13.80 26.61
C ASP A 589 31.89 12.52 25.82
N ASP A 590 32.86 12.08 25.01
CA ASP A 590 32.84 10.84 24.23
C ASP A 590 34.03 9.92 24.58
N THR A 591 33.96 8.67 24.17
CA THR A 591 35.08 7.71 24.22
C THR A 591 35.04 6.83 22.99
N ALA A 592 36.20 6.62 22.36
CA ALA A 592 36.36 5.75 21.19
C ALA A 592 37.34 4.61 21.50
N GLU A 593 36.99 3.39 21.08
CA GLU A 593 37.81 2.19 21.27
C GLU A 593 38.78 1.92 20.08
N GLY A 594 38.64 2.67 18.99
CA GLY A 594 39.45 2.56 17.77
C GLY A 594 40.28 3.81 17.47
N LEU A 595 41.26 3.67 16.57
CA LEU A 595 42.13 4.77 16.14
C LEU A 595 41.33 5.89 15.45
N ILE A 596 41.46 7.13 15.95
CA ILE A 596 40.89 8.32 15.31
C ILE A 596 41.96 8.99 14.44
N THR A 597 41.65 9.21 13.15
CA THR A 597 42.57 9.85 12.19
C THR A 597 42.05 11.23 11.77
N PHE A 598 42.78 12.30 12.12
CA PHE A 598 42.43 13.67 11.78
C PHE A 598 43.13 14.16 10.50
N LEU A 599 42.46 14.03 9.34
CA LEU A 599 43.01 14.37 8.02
C LEU A 599 43.42 15.85 7.81
N LYS A 600 43.08 16.75 8.74
CA LYS A 600 43.43 18.18 8.71
C LYS A 600 44.09 18.68 10.01
N GLY A 601 44.58 17.77 10.84
CA GLY A 601 45.10 18.08 12.18
C GLY A 601 44.01 18.22 13.25
N LEU A 602 44.45 18.47 14.49
CA LEU A 602 43.63 18.55 15.69
C LEU A 602 44.02 19.80 16.50
N THR A 603 43.04 20.65 16.81
CA THR A 603 43.20 21.80 17.71
C THR A 603 42.50 21.51 19.03
N SER A 604 43.16 21.79 20.16
CA SER A 604 42.61 21.61 21.50
C SER A 604 42.96 22.80 22.40
N GLU A 605 41.95 23.45 22.96
CA GLU A 605 42.11 24.47 24.02
C GLU A 605 42.47 23.84 25.38
N GLY A 606 42.20 22.53 25.54
CA GLY A 606 42.52 21.74 26.72
C GLY A 606 43.79 20.89 26.57
N LYS A 607 44.23 20.27 27.68
CA LYS A 607 45.38 19.37 27.71
C LYS A 607 45.09 18.04 27.02
N ILE A 608 45.93 17.66 26.06
CA ILE A 608 46.02 16.28 25.57
C ILE A 608 46.92 15.49 26.52
N THR A 609 46.52 14.28 26.89
CA THR A 609 47.31 13.36 27.74
C THR A 609 47.34 11.96 27.13
N SER A 610 48.52 11.33 27.14
CA SER A 610 48.71 9.92 26.77
C SER A 610 49.21 9.14 27.99
N LYS A 611 48.90 7.84 28.06
CA LYS A 611 49.53 6.91 29.00
C LYS A 611 50.93 6.50 28.53
N ASP A 612 51.09 6.30 27.23
CA ASP A 612 52.35 5.97 26.58
C ASP A 612 52.83 7.15 25.74
N PHE A 613 53.87 7.83 26.22
CA PHE A 613 54.33 9.10 25.66
C PHE A 613 55.16 8.94 24.38
N ILE A 614 55.78 7.77 24.18
CA ILE A 614 56.79 7.54 23.12
C ILE A 614 56.15 7.34 21.74
N GLU A 615 55.03 6.62 21.64
CA GLU A 615 54.34 6.45 20.36
C GLU A 615 53.58 7.70 19.93
N ALA A 616 53.03 8.45 20.90
CA ALA A 616 52.28 9.67 20.64
C ALA A 616 53.08 10.73 19.87
N LEU A 617 54.40 10.81 20.06
CA LEU A 617 55.26 11.81 19.39
C LEU A 617 55.40 11.61 17.87
N LYS A 618 54.95 10.49 17.29
CA LYS A 618 54.98 10.25 15.83
C LYS A 618 53.91 11.09 15.11
N GLY A 619 54.21 12.37 14.87
CA GLY A 619 53.37 13.30 14.10
C GLY A 619 52.64 14.36 14.94
N ILE A 620 52.94 14.50 16.23
CA ILE A 620 52.41 15.59 17.06
C ILE A 620 53.20 16.87 16.82
N HIS A 621 52.61 17.81 16.09
CA HIS A 621 53.00 19.22 16.06
C HIS A 621 52.30 19.94 17.23
N ILE A 622 53.05 20.54 18.16
CA ILE A 622 52.50 21.39 19.23
C ILE A 622 53.18 22.75 19.21
N GLY A 623 52.48 23.76 18.70
CA GLY A 623 52.83 25.17 18.88
C GLY A 623 52.36 26.07 17.73
N GLU A 624 51.90 27.26 18.09
CA GLU A 624 51.98 28.42 17.19
C GLU A 624 53.35 29.09 17.35
N ASN A 625 53.76 29.88 16.35
CA ASN A 625 54.98 30.71 16.39
C ASN A 625 56.33 29.95 16.54
N GLY A 626 56.41 28.71 16.05
CA GLY A 626 57.69 28.07 15.70
C GLY A 626 58.46 27.36 16.83
N SER A 627 57.82 27.12 17.97
CA SER A 627 58.26 26.11 18.95
C SER A 627 57.42 24.85 18.80
N GLY A 628 58.01 23.67 19.06
CA GLY A 628 57.32 22.38 18.99
C GLY A 628 58.27 21.19 18.91
N VAL A 629 57.70 19.99 18.73
CA VAL A 629 58.43 18.78 18.33
C VAL A 629 57.98 18.43 16.91
N GLU A 630 58.91 18.05 16.04
CA GLU A 630 58.65 17.74 14.64
C GLU A 630 59.44 16.50 14.21
N VAL A 631 58.86 15.72 13.28
CA VAL A 631 59.58 14.72 12.49
C VAL A 631 59.89 15.37 11.14
N LEU A 632 61.17 15.61 10.86
CA LEU A 632 61.64 16.25 9.65
C LEU A 632 61.47 15.33 8.42
N PRO A 633 61.46 15.86 7.19
CA PRO A 633 61.23 15.06 5.97
C PRO A 633 62.24 13.93 5.69
N ASP A 634 63.39 13.93 6.36
CA ASP A 634 64.41 12.86 6.32
C ASP A 634 64.18 11.74 7.35
N GLY A 635 63.13 11.87 8.18
CA GLY A 635 62.79 10.93 9.26
C GLY A 635 63.49 11.22 10.58
N THR A 636 64.35 12.23 10.68
CA THR A 636 64.95 12.66 11.96
C THR A 636 63.94 13.46 12.80
N THR A 637 64.15 13.55 14.11
CA THR A 637 63.23 14.24 15.03
C THR A 637 63.89 15.45 15.69
N GLN A 638 63.26 16.62 15.62
CA GLN A 638 63.73 17.84 16.26
C GLN A 638 62.77 18.29 17.37
N ALA A 639 63.30 18.81 18.48
CA ALA A 639 62.54 19.49 19.51
C ALA A 639 63.05 20.94 19.66
N VAL A 640 62.19 21.91 19.34
CA VAL A 640 62.45 23.34 19.44
C VAL A 640 61.66 23.89 20.62
N VAL A 641 62.33 24.17 21.73
CA VAL A 641 61.70 24.66 22.97
C VAL A 641 62.57 25.74 23.65
N ASP A 642 61.93 26.82 24.11
CA ASP A 642 62.62 27.90 24.85
C ASP A 642 63.20 27.43 26.19
N ARG A 643 62.58 26.42 26.83
CA ARG A 643 62.95 25.91 28.15
C ARG A 643 62.72 24.41 28.23
N LEU A 644 63.80 23.63 28.30
CA LEU A 644 63.76 22.20 28.60
C LEU A 644 64.08 21.97 30.08
N TYR A 645 63.19 21.29 30.81
CA TYR A 645 63.37 20.92 32.22
C TYR A 645 63.06 19.44 32.43
N VAL A 646 64.06 18.68 32.89
CA VAL A 646 63.97 17.22 33.05
C VAL A 646 64.07 16.87 34.54
N LYS A 647 62.99 16.34 35.13
CA LYS A 647 62.87 16.15 36.59
C LYS A 647 63.74 15.05 37.21
N VAL A 648 64.21 14.08 36.42
CA VAL A 648 64.85 12.86 36.95
C VAL A 648 66.24 12.67 36.37
N LYS A 649 66.35 12.39 35.06
CA LYS A 649 67.63 12.25 34.36
C LYS A 649 67.42 12.42 32.86
N ALA A 650 68.36 13.07 32.19
CA ALA A 650 68.46 13.11 30.73
C ALA A 650 69.61 12.20 30.28
N TYR A 651 69.48 11.59 29.12
CA TYR A 651 70.53 10.83 28.44
C TYR A 651 70.66 11.38 27.03
N PHE A 652 71.91 11.54 26.58
CA PHE A 652 72.24 12.02 25.24
C PHE A 652 73.36 11.14 24.68
N GLU A 653 73.16 10.61 23.48
CA GLU A 653 74.19 9.83 22.78
C GLU A 653 75.32 10.76 22.27
N THR A 654 74.94 11.98 21.86
CA THR A 654 75.84 13.13 21.69
C THR A 654 75.13 14.41 22.14
N LEU A 655 75.80 15.34 22.82
CA LEU A 655 75.22 16.62 23.27
C LEU A 655 76.10 17.81 22.87
N GLU A 656 75.74 18.49 21.77
CA GLU A 656 76.45 19.70 21.32
C GLU A 656 75.82 20.97 21.94
N ILE A 657 76.29 21.40 23.11
CA ILE A 657 75.79 22.61 23.76
C ILE A 657 76.38 23.87 23.08
N ARG A 658 75.69 24.41 22.06
CA ARG A 658 76.02 25.71 21.43
C ARG A 658 75.69 26.89 22.34
N LYS A 659 76.45 27.01 23.43
CA LYS A 659 76.18 27.92 24.55
C LYS A 659 76.59 29.36 24.24
N LYS A 660 75.62 30.29 24.23
CA LYS A 660 75.92 31.67 24.60
C LYS A 660 76.14 31.73 26.12
N THR A 661 77.42 31.78 26.50
CA THR A 661 78.01 32.11 27.82
C THR A 661 77.93 31.11 29.01
N HIS A 662 79.03 31.14 29.78
CA HIS A 662 79.34 30.55 31.12
C HIS A 662 78.18 30.62 32.14
N VAL A 663 78.04 29.80 33.19
CA VAL A 663 78.87 28.71 33.81
C VAL A 663 77.93 27.47 34.02
N GLY A 664 78.09 26.45 34.89
CA GLY A 664 79.11 26.01 35.88
C GLY A 664 78.53 24.92 36.81
N GLY A 665 79.35 24.34 37.69
CA GLY A 665 78.98 23.30 38.67
C GLY A 665 79.32 21.87 38.21
N GLU A 666 80.07 21.12 39.02
CA GLU A 666 80.73 19.86 38.62
C GLU A 666 80.24 18.64 39.43
N GLN A 667 80.19 17.47 38.79
CA GLN A 667 79.98 16.16 39.43
C GLN A 667 81.13 15.23 39.03
N ILE A 668 81.76 14.59 40.03
CA ILE A 668 82.87 13.65 39.81
C ILE A 668 82.42 12.24 40.21
N LEU A 669 82.70 11.27 39.34
CA LEU A 669 82.61 9.83 39.61
C LEU A 669 84.02 9.24 39.56
N SER A 670 84.35 8.37 40.53
CA SER A 670 85.70 7.84 40.76
C SER A 670 85.67 6.30 40.80
N PRO A 671 86.77 5.58 40.45
CA PRO A 671 86.75 4.12 40.33
C PRO A 671 86.70 3.36 41.66
N ALA A 672 87.23 3.94 42.75
CA ALA A 672 87.42 3.26 44.04
C ALA A 672 86.78 4.04 45.20
N GLY A 673 86.39 3.32 46.25
CA GLY A 673 85.81 3.87 47.48
C GLY A 673 85.83 2.84 48.62
N MET A 674 85.79 3.31 49.86
CA MET A 674 85.73 2.48 51.07
C MET A 674 84.84 3.16 52.12
N LYS A 675 84.53 2.49 53.24
CA LYS A 675 84.09 3.18 54.46
C LYS A 675 85.15 3.05 55.53
N CYS A 676 85.66 4.17 56.04
CA CYS A 676 86.63 4.17 57.11
C CYS A 676 85.95 3.73 58.42
N ILE A 677 86.45 2.65 59.04
CA ILE A 677 85.96 2.13 60.32
C ILE A 677 86.81 2.61 61.52
N ARG A 678 88.06 3.00 61.28
CA ARG A 678 89.05 3.31 62.31
C ARG A 678 90.21 4.12 61.73
N VAL A 679 90.73 5.07 62.49
CA VAL A 679 91.91 5.87 62.09
C VAL A 679 92.99 5.78 63.16
N GLU A 680 94.24 5.56 62.74
CA GLU A 680 95.45 5.73 63.55
C GLU A 680 96.22 6.97 63.06
N GLU A 681 96.78 7.74 63.99
CA GLU A 681 97.55 8.94 63.66
C GLU A 681 99.06 8.69 63.81
N HIS A 682 99.81 8.96 62.75
CA HIS A 682 101.26 8.78 62.71
C HIS A 682 101.98 10.10 62.38
N GLU A 683 103.31 10.09 62.43
CA GLU A 683 104.11 11.20 61.91
C GLU A 683 103.97 11.24 60.38
N GLY A 684 103.52 12.39 59.84
CA GLY A 684 103.32 12.61 58.40
C GLY A 684 102.04 12.05 57.75
N TYR A 685 101.31 11.10 58.36
CA TYR A 685 100.10 10.50 57.78
C TYR A 685 99.04 10.04 58.80
N TYR A 686 97.84 9.72 58.28
CA TYR A 686 96.73 9.08 58.98
C TYR A 686 96.46 7.71 58.34
N ARG A 687 96.49 6.62 59.11
CA ARG A 687 96.16 5.28 58.62
C ARG A 687 94.67 5.00 58.82
N CYS A 688 93.95 4.87 57.72
CA CYS A 688 92.50 4.73 57.68
C CYS A 688 92.15 3.28 57.31
N PHE A 689 91.60 2.54 58.28
CA PHE A 689 91.22 1.14 58.11
C PHE A 689 89.78 1.02 57.56
N PHE A 690 89.51 -0.06 56.84
CA PHE A 690 88.20 -0.49 56.36
C PHE A 690 88.08 -2.02 56.47
N LEU A 691 86.88 -2.56 56.26
CA LEU A 691 86.69 -4.02 56.30
C LEU A 691 87.22 -4.68 55.02
N ALA A 692 88.40 -5.30 55.08
CA ALA A 692 88.90 -6.16 53.98
C ALA A 692 88.07 -7.45 53.80
N ARG A 693 87.12 -7.75 54.70
CA ARG A 693 86.18 -8.86 54.54
C ARG A 693 84.84 -8.53 55.17
N GLN A 694 83.77 -8.73 54.41
CA GLN A 694 82.39 -8.58 54.88
C GLN A 694 81.51 -9.66 54.22
N ASP A 695 80.62 -10.28 55.00
CA ASP A 695 79.66 -11.29 54.55
C ASP A 695 80.28 -12.43 53.70
N GLY A 696 81.49 -12.86 54.10
CA GLY A 696 82.29 -13.89 53.44
C GLY A 696 83.16 -13.41 52.27
N ILE A 697 82.73 -12.34 51.60
CA ILE A 697 83.41 -11.71 50.46
C ILE A 697 84.67 -10.97 50.95
N GLU A 698 85.78 -11.16 50.23
CA GLU A 698 87.02 -10.42 50.46
C GLU A 698 87.06 -9.17 49.57
N ILE A 699 87.25 -8.00 50.20
CA ILE A 699 87.29 -6.70 49.52
C ILE A 699 88.76 -6.40 49.23
N HIS A 700 89.12 -6.37 47.94
CA HIS A 700 90.45 -5.96 47.52
C HIS A 700 90.61 -4.44 47.65
N ASN A 701 91.81 -3.98 48.04
CA ASN A 701 92.09 -2.55 48.11
C ASN A 701 92.43 -2.00 46.72
N GLU A 702 91.57 -1.16 46.16
CA GLU A 702 91.76 -0.56 44.82
C GLU A 702 92.36 0.86 44.88
N PHE A 703 92.61 1.41 46.08
CA PHE A 703 93.37 2.65 46.21
C PHE A 703 94.83 2.43 45.79
N THR A 704 95.43 3.45 45.17
CA THR A 704 96.78 3.38 44.61
C THR A 704 97.67 4.45 45.24
N PRO A 705 98.85 4.11 45.79
CA PRO A 705 99.79 5.11 46.31
C PRO A 705 100.12 6.16 45.24
N GLY A 706 99.88 7.43 45.56
CA GLY A 706 100.05 8.56 44.64
C GLY A 706 98.75 9.29 44.28
N THR A 707 97.59 8.62 44.32
CA THR A 707 96.29 9.25 44.01
C THR A 707 95.75 10.09 45.17
N LEU A 708 94.68 10.85 44.94
CA LEU A 708 93.95 11.58 45.97
C LEU A 708 92.65 10.83 46.33
N ALA A 709 92.45 10.53 47.61
CA ALA A 709 91.18 10.04 48.13
C ALA A 709 90.32 11.23 48.61
N ILE A 710 89.07 11.30 48.18
CA ILE A 710 88.10 12.36 48.52
C ILE A 710 86.94 11.78 49.31
N SER A 711 86.47 12.52 50.32
CA SER A 711 85.23 12.25 51.05
C SER A 711 84.55 13.57 51.39
N LYS A 712 83.23 13.66 51.23
CA LYS A 712 82.46 14.86 51.55
C LYS A 712 81.08 14.52 52.10
N GLU A 713 80.86 14.85 53.37
CA GLU A 713 79.58 14.73 54.08
C GLU A 713 78.89 16.10 54.12
N ASP A 714 77.91 16.36 53.25
CA ASP A 714 77.08 17.57 53.29
C ASP A 714 75.70 17.28 53.93
N ASN A 715 75.45 17.81 55.13
CA ASN A 715 74.12 17.81 55.75
C ASN A 715 73.31 19.01 55.23
N ILE A 716 72.08 18.76 54.77
CA ILE A 716 71.28 19.71 53.96
C ILE A 716 69.91 20.06 54.63
N ASN A 717 69.66 19.62 55.86
CA ASN A 717 68.45 19.97 56.63
C ASN A 717 68.78 20.78 57.89
N GLU A 718 68.31 22.02 57.96
CA GLU A 718 68.29 22.82 59.20
C GLU A 718 67.09 22.44 60.08
N GLY A 719 67.25 22.56 61.40
CA GLY A 719 66.16 22.48 62.40
C GLY A 719 65.99 21.16 63.14
N ALA A 720 66.39 20.02 62.55
CA ALA A 720 66.35 18.71 63.20
C ALA A 720 67.74 18.29 63.72
N SER A 721 67.99 18.52 65.01
CA SER A 721 69.22 18.19 65.75
C SER A 721 70.47 19.01 65.39
N SER A 722 70.79 19.97 66.25
CA SER A 722 72.06 20.69 66.26
C SER A 722 73.25 19.77 66.55
N GLY A 723 74.35 19.89 65.78
CA GLY A 723 75.65 19.31 66.13
C GLY A 723 76.42 18.59 65.02
N ALA A 724 75.82 18.33 63.86
CA ALA A 724 76.50 17.70 62.72
C ALA A 724 77.32 18.73 61.92
N THR A 725 78.65 18.74 62.08
CA THR A 725 79.55 19.44 61.16
C THR A 725 79.73 18.64 59.88
N ASN A 726 79.58 19.31 58.73
CA ASN A 726 79.97 18.74 57.44
C ASN A 726 81.48 18.44 57.46
N ARG A 727 81.87 17.25 57.01
CA ARG A 727 83.26 16.81 56.99
C ARG A 727 83.73 16.59 55.57
N TYR A 728 84.87 17.17 55.25
CA TYR A 728 85.49 17.09 53.94
C TYR A 728 86.95 16.70 54.11
N TYR A 729 87.40 15.70 53.34
CA TYR A 729 88.83 15.53 53.12
C TYR A 729 89.12 15.28 51.65
N TRP A 730 90.27 15.78 51.19
CA TRP A 730 90.86 15.39 49.91
C TRP A 730 92.37 15.26 50.13
N ARG A 731 92.86 14.02 50.27
CA ARG A 731 94.21 13.72 50.78
C ARG A 731 94.92 12.72 49.87
N LYS A 732 96.23 12.91 49.70
CA LYS A 732 97.05 11.98 48.93
C LYS A 732 97.24 10.66 49.66
N VAL A 733 96.92 9.56 48.98
CA VAL A 733 97.26 8.19 49.42
C VAL A 733 98.78 8.03 49.30
N VAL A 734 99.46 7.76 50.41
CA VAL A 734 100.93 7.59 50.45
C VAL A 734 101.36 6.13 50.55
N ALA A 735 100.54 5.27 51.14
CA ALA A 735 100.70 3.82 51.16
C ALA A 735 99.34 3.12 51.29
N VAL A 736 99.32 1.82 51.01
CA VAL A 736 98.10 1.01 50.87
C VAL A 736 98.39 -0.39 51.43
N GLY A 737 97.52 -0.88 52.31
CA GLY A 737 97.54 -2.24 52.85
C GLY A 737 96.30 -3.05 52.43
N ARG A 738 96.17 -4.29 52.92
CA ARG A 738 95.00 -5.13 52.61
C ARG A 738 93.69 -4.55 53.15
N ASP A 739 93.76 -3.93 54.33
CA ASP A 739 92.63 -3.44 55.14
C ASP A 739 92.77 -1.96 55.54
N TYR A 740 93.73 -1.22 54.97
CA TYR A 740 93.94 0.20 55.25
C TYR A 740 94.49 1.00 54.06
N ILE A 741 94.32 2.32 54.12
CA ILE A 741 95.06 3.30 53.29
C ILE A 741 95.72 4.35 54.19
N ASP A 742 96.91 4.81 53.82
CA ASP A 742 97.61 5.88 54.51
C ASP A 742 97.40 7.20 53.76
N LEU A 743 96.79 8.19 54.43
CA LEU A 743 96.50 9.51 53.88
C LEU A 743 97.48 10.55 54.42
N SER A 744 98.13 11.30 53.52
CA SER A 744 99.12 12.32 53.89
C SER A 744 98.51 13.42 54.77
N LYS A 745 99.26 13.86 55.79
CA LYS A 745 98.95 15.08 56.54
C LYS A 745 99.21 16.35 55.73
N THR A 746 100.28 16.36 54.93
CA THR A 746 100.82 17.57 54.26
C THR A 746 100.46 17.68 52.77
N HIS A 747 100.24 16.56 52.07
CA HIS A 747 99.64 16.57 50.73
C HIS A 747 98.11 16.38 50.85
N CYS A 748 97.42 17.49 51.07
CA CYS A 748 95.97 17.57 51.07
C CYS A 748 95.48 18.89 50.46
N ASP A 749 94.20 18.94 50.12
CA ASP A 749 93.51 20.18 49.78
C ASP A 749 93.45 21.12 51.00
N GLN A 750 93.29 22.43 50.75
CA GLN A 750 93.52 23.49 51.74
C GLN A 750 92.50 23.46 52.90
N ASP A 751 91.25 23.08 52.61
CA ASP A 751 90.19 22.92 53.61
C ASP A 751 89.99 21.47 54.08
N SER A 752 90.91 20.55 53.71
CA SER A 752 90.80 19.12 54.03
C SER A 752 90.93 18.86 55.54
N ASN A 753 89.86 18.40 56.17
CA ASN A 753 89.87 17.90 57.54
C ASN A 753 90.77 16.65 57.68
N ALA A 754 91.00 16.22 58.92
CA ALA A 754 91.55 14.88 59.19
C ALA A 754 90.47 13.81 58.92
N PRO A 755 90.83 12.64 58.39
CA PRO A 755 89.89 11.53 58.20
C PRO A 755 89.40 10.99 59.55
N ALA A 756 88.18 10.46 59.58
CA ALA A 756 87.58 9.90 60.78
C ALA A 756 86.80 8.61 60.48
N ALA A 757 86.65 7.77 61.50
CA ALA A 757 85.74 6.63 61.45
C ALA A 757 84.30 7.11 61.15
N GLY A 758 83.66 6.48 60.17
CA GLY A 758 82.34 6.86 59.65
C GLY A 758 82.37 7.38 58.21
N MET A 759 83.45 8.02 57.79
CA MET A 759 83.55 8.67 56.48
C MET A 759 83.71 7.67 55.31
N ILE A 760 83.25 8.08 54.12
CA ILE A 760 83.25 7.31 52.86
C ILE A 760 84.06 8.07 51.82
#